data_AF-A0A1J8QJZ1-F1
#
_entry.id   AF-A0A1J8QJZ1-F1
#
_cell.length_a   1.000
_cell.length_b   1.000
_cell.length_c   1.000
_cell.angle_alpha   90.00
_cell.angle_beta   90.00
_cell.angle_gamma   90.00
#
_symmetry.space_group_name_H-M   'P 1'
#
loop_
_entity.id
_entity.type
_entity.pdbx_description
1 polymer ?
#
loop_
_entity_poly.entity_id
_entity_poly.type
_entity_poly.pdbx_seq_one_letter_code
_entity_poly.pdbx_strand_id
1 'polypeptide(L)'
;MRRDVRILLVGDEGVGKSTIVTSLIKESFVAHVQHVVPEVTIPPEVTPENVTTYIVDSGAGPQDRQHLESEVRKAHVICVVYSIDNPHSFDRIPTYWLPLFRQLGVNVPVILVGNKIDLRGGEEVETCVECSAKLPLNVSEVIYFAQKAVLHPTAPLYDSREHVLKPACVSALKRIFKLCDANKDGVLDAAELNEFQRKCFDVPLQLQELEGIKDMVREHAEGGVRDNGLTEDGFLYLHTIFIQRGRLETTWTVLRKFGYAEDLRLTEAFLLPKFDVPHDCSVELSPQGYQFFTDIFETFDKDQDGALNNAELEELFSTSPGNPWASQNFPDTTLVDGKGAVTLQGWLAQWSMTTLLNHKTTLSYLAYLGYPDEQRTSALLTTRPRKVDRRKGKVTRNVFLCYVCGAAGSGKTSLLRSFAGKPFRETYEPTSKMVSVVNAVDIDGSEKYLVLQEFGSKYEAETLRASKKTDFADVIVYVHDSSDTNSFSYISNLRQQYNLDHIPTLLVATKSDLDLAQQRHEVQPDVYCRRLGLQVPVAVSVKTEQVADVFHAICSIAMNPHAAIPGGADRAMTASERLRVYVTFTALLGGASAGLVMLYRSLLRPGGAILPSWTTPWATWLLDVISQLNSCKMEHIMDEDMDFDANAAQKTPQFHDESYYDGRKMLDLVFVQDCTGSQGSYISSATKNIQDICAHIFESGKLQSQEDLRVGLVAFRDHPPQDHTYVVKNFGFSSDISKVHKDLAGLYASGGGDGPEAVTAALAEVLHMEWREHASKMVVLIADAPPHGIGEYGDGFDEGSPDGHDPLQVVREMASRGITLYATDFYQAITTITSGLMLPLTTADLLSHAIVGSVLENLDMERLVREVGHAVAQRILGNNESVDDVARELHEKLLLRNESTKKVVIESIYKESPEAVHNVAVFTHASSLREARPQLQRVHGSRFTEKYLLARQTANRNLYTYPYSPPTPARSTTEKRYSTMVPSSPPSAPSSPPRKVVQDFAAFGAPKNASVFGTAVASTPFSLAGGKAAFGGMRTSSSRSMFDVDDEDEEDDGRQKVELKEDSISLDQVGPIRDLACHLIVLIAVSHTTHSTGQTHRHAKRLAERARMII
;
A
#
# COMPACT_ATOMS: atom_id res chain seq x y z
N MET A 1 -0.77 -12.25 -12.70
CA MET A 1 -1.02 -11.70 -14.05
C MET A 1 0.28 -11.82 -14.84
N ARG A 2 0.23 -12.07 -16.16
CA ARG A 2 1.44 -11.97 -17.00
C ARG A 2 1.99 -10.55 -16.96
N ARG A 3 3.31 -10.41 -17.02
CA ARG A 3 3.98 -9.10 -17.09
C ARG A 3 4.24 -8.66 -18.53
N ASP A 4 4.10 -9.60 -19.46
CA ASP A 4 4.47 -9.46 -20.86
C ASP A 4 3.46 -10.12 -21.82
N VAL A 5 3.24 -9.48 -22.96
CA VAL A 5 2.37 -9.95 -24.05
C VAL A 5 3.17 -9.98 -25.34
N ARG A 6 3.19 -11.12 -26.04
CA ARG A 6 3.85 -11.28 -27.34
C ARG A 6 2.83 -11.44 -28.46
N ILE A 7 2.69 -10.39 -29.27
CA ILE A 7 1.77 -10.28 -30.40
C ILE A 7 2.52 -10.62 -31.67
N LEU A 8 2.11 -11.69 -32.36
CA LEU A 8 2.67 -12.06 -33.65
C LEU A 8 1.72 -11.66 -34.78
N LEU A 9 2.20 -10.81 -35.70
CA LEU A 9 1.51 -10.51 -36.95
C LEU A 9 1.86 -11.57 -37.99
N VAL A 10 0.86 -12.29 -38.50
CA VAL A 10 0.99 -13.28 -39.58
C VAL A 10 -0.01 -12.98 -40.71
N GLY A 11 0.14 -13.63 -41.86
CA GLY A 11 -0.68 -13.35 -43.03
C GLY A 11 0.14 -13.32 -44.31
N ASP A 12 -0.55 -13.29 -45.45
CA ASP A 12 0.05 -13.40 -46.78
C ASP A 12 1.04 -12.26 -47.11
N GLU A 13 1.77 -12.39 -48.22
CA GLU A 13 2.64 -11.33 -48.72
C GLU A 13 1.80 -10.14 -49.22
N GLY A 14 2.27 -8.90 -49.00
CA GLY A 14 1.57 -7.69 -49.45
C GLY A 14 0.32 -7.26 -48.67
N VAL A 15 -0.09 -7.98 -47.61
CA VAL A 15 -1.24 -7.60 -46.74
C VAL A 15 -0.95 -6.44 -45.78
N GLY A 16 0.31 -6.01 -45.66
CA GLY A 16 0.71 -4.82 -44.89
C GLY A 16 1.03 -5.04 -43.41
N LYS A 17 1.50 -6.23 -43.01
CA LYS A 17 1.96 -6.53 -41.63
C LYS A 17 3.02 -5.53 -41.15
N SER A 18 4.12 -5.42 -41.89
CA SER A 18 5.22 -4.47 -41.63
C SER A 18 4.74 -3.02 -41.56
N THR A 19 3.77 -2.62 -42.42
CA THR A 19 3.22 -1.26 -42.41
C THR A 19 2.36 -0.96 -41.18
N ILE A 20 1.62 -1.94 -40.65
CA ILE A 20 0.89 -1.80 -39.37
C ILE A 20 1.89 -1.51 -38.24
N VAL A 21 2.96 -2.30 -38.15
CA VAL A 21 4.02 -2.11 -37.13
C VAL A 21 4.67 -0.72 -37.26
N THR A 22 5.07 -0.30 -38.46
CA THR A 22 5.71 1.02 -38.62
C THR A 22 4.75 2.19 -38.43
N SER A 23 3.48 2.04 -38.79
CA SER A 23 2.47 3.08 -38.60
C SER A 23 2.14 3.31 -37.12
N LEU A 24 2.24 2.27 -36.29
CA LEU A 24 2.10 2.37 -34.84
C LEU A 24 3.25 3.16 -34.21
N ILE A 25 4.50 2.91 -34.64
CA ILE A 25 5.70 3.53 -34.05
C ILE A 25 5.89 4.99 -34.49
N LYS A 26 5.56 5.29 -35.75
CA LYS A 26 5.83 6.60 -36.37
C LYS A 26 4.60 7.49 -36.48
N GLU A 27 3.44 7.02 -36.02
CA GLU A 27 2.13 7.67 -36.13
C GLU A 27 1.78 8.13 -37.57
N SER A 28 2.42 7.51 -38.57
CA SER A 28 2.39 7.95 -39.95
C SER A 28 2.73 6.82 -40.92
N PHE A 29 2.16 6.89 -42.13
CA PHE A 29 2.36 5.86 -43.15
C PHE A 29 3.75 5.93 -43.79
N VAL A 30 4.45 4.79 -43.80
CA VAL A 30 5.74 4.63 -44.48
C VAL A 30 5.56 3.80 -45.74
N ALA A 31 5.67 4.45 -46.90
CA ALA A 31 5.49 3.80 -48.20
C ALA A 31 6.58 2.75 -48.55
N HIS A 32 7.79 2.89 -48.00
CA HIS A 32 8.92 1.98 -48.25
C HIS A 32 9.41 1.40 -46.93
N VAL A 33 8.99 0.17 -46.64
CA VAL A 33 9.40 -0.60 -45.46
C VAL A 33 10.15 -1.87 -45.87
N GLN A 34 11.02 -2.33 -44.98
CA GLN A 34 11.72 -3.61 -45.06
C GLN A 34 10.73 -4.80 -45.00
N HIS A 35 11.13 -5.94 -45.56
CA HIS A 35 10.29 -7.14 -45.71
C HIS A 35 9.80 -7.73 -44.37
N VAL A 36 10.61 -7.61 -43.31
CA VAL A 36 10.24 -7.93 -41.92
C VAL A 36 10.83 -6.85 -41.02
N VAL A 37 10.01 -6.24 -40.17
CA VAL A 37 10.46 -5.27 -39.17
C VAL A 37 11.06 -6.01 -37.95
N PRO A 38 12.18 -5.55 -37.36
CA PRO A 38 12.67 -6.04 -36.08
C PRO A 38 11.58 -6.04 -35.00
N GLU A 39 11.72 -6.91 -33.99
CA GLU A 39 10.80 -6.96 -32.85
C GLU A 39 10.73 -5.59 -32.15
N VAL A 40 9.50 -5.15 -31.87
CA VAL A 40 9.20 -3.85 -31.27
C VAL A 40 8.73 -4.10 -29.85
N THR A 41 9.41 -3.50 -28.87
CA THR A 41 9.00 -3.58 -27.47
C THR A 41 8.31 -2.28 -27.08
N ILE A 42 7.02 -2.34 -26.77
CA ILE A 42 6.30 -1.26 -26.11
C ILE A 42 6.48 -1.47 -24.60
N PRO A 43 7.08 -0.51 -23.87
CA PRO A 43 7.29 -0.63 -22.44
C PRO A 43 5.94 -0.50 -21.70
N PRO A 44 5.80 -1.11 -20.51
CA PRO A 44 4.50 -1.27 -19.85
C PRO A 44 3.80 0.07 -19.57
N GLU A 45 4.56 1.12 -19.27
CA GLU A 45 4.08 2.49 -18.96
C GLU A 45 3.32 3.15 -20.12
N VAL A 46 3.53 2.69 -21.36
CA VAL A 46 2.87 3.19 -22.59
C VAL A 46 1.62 2.36 -22.93
N THR A 47 1.39 1.24 -22.23
CA THR A 47 0.25 0.34 -22.49
C THR A 47 -0.90 0.57 -21.50
N PRO A 48 -2.18 0.56 -21.94
CA PRO A 48 -3.33 0.74 -21.04
C PRO A 48 -3.43 -0.30 -19.91
N GLU A 49 -2.81 -1.47 -20.12
CA GLU A 49 -2.86 -2.63 -19.24
C GLU A 49 -1.57 -2.80 -18.39
N ASN A 50 -0.63 -1.85 -18.49
CA ASN A 50 0.67 -1.84 -17.79
C ASN A 50 1.50 -3.14 -17.96
N VAL A 51 1.61 -3.64 -19.20
CA VAL A 51 2.35 -4.87 -19.56
C VAL A 51 3.30 -4.68 -20.74
N THR A 52 4.53 -5.18 -20.63
CA THR A 52 5.54 -5.10 -21.68
C THR A 52 5.05 -5.84 -22.93
N THR A 53 4.89 -5.14 -24.04
CA THR A 53 4.24 -5.69 -25.23
C THR A 53 5.20 -5.80 -26.40
N TYR A 54 5.52 -7.04 -26.79
CA TYR A 54 6.40 -7.37 -27.90
C TYR A 54 5.55 -7.56 -29.17
N ILE A 55 5.76 -6.72 -30.19
CA ILE A 55 5.12 -6.85 -31.50
C ILE A 55 6.13 -7.42 -32.49
N VAL A 56 5.74 -8.52 -33.13
CA VAL A 56 6.60 -9.35 -33.97
C VAL A 56 6.01 -9.38 -35.38
N ASP A 57 6.74 -8.83 -36.35
CA ASP A 57 6.42 -8.99 -37.77
C ASP A 57 6.95 -10.34 -38.28
N SER A 58 6.35 -10.90 -39.34
CA SER A 58 6.76 -12.20 -39.87
C SER A 58 6.80 -12.25 -41.40
N GLY A 59 7.82 -12.92 -41.94
CA GLY A 59 7.93 -13.18 -43.37
C GLY A 59 6.91 -14.23 -43.82
N ALA A 60 6.28 -13.98 -44.97
CA ALA A 60 5.34 -14.92 -45.59
C ALA A 60 6.00 -15.83 -46.65
N GLY A 61 7.27 -15.58 -46.98
CA GLY A 61 8.00 -16.26 -48.04
C GLY A 61 8.47 -17.68 -47.65
N PRO A 62 8.77 -18.55 -48.63
CA PRO A 62 9.26 -19.90 -48.36
C PRO A 62 10.55 -19.92 -47.53
N GLN A 63 11.44 -18.94 -47.72
CA GLN A 63 12.68 -18.80 -46.95
C GLN A 63 12.45 -18.52 -45.45
N ASP A 64 11.36 -17.85 -45.08
CA ASP A 64 11.10 -17.42 -43.70
C ASP A 64 10.36 -18.49 -42.88
N ARG A 65 9.96 -19.60 -43.52
CA ARG A 65 9.06 -20.61 -42.93
C ARG A 65 9.55 -21.15 -41.58
N GLN A 66 10.84 -21.49 -41.46
CA GLN A 66 11.39 -22.01 -40.19
C GLN A 66 11.34 -20.96 -39.07
N HIS A 67 11.55 -19.68 -39.41
CA HIS A 67 11.44 -18.58 -38.47
C HIS A 67 9.98 -18.36 -38.06
N LEU A 68 9.05 -18.28 -39.02
CA LEU A 68 7.61 -18.19 -38.75
C LEU A 68 7.12 -19.32 -37.82
N GLU A 69 7.51 -20.57 -38.07
CA GLU A 69 7.15 -21.71 -37.21
C GLU A 69 7.77 -21.61 -35.79
N SER A 70 8.94 -20.98 -35.63
CA SER A 70 9.52 -20.63 -34.33
C SER A 70 8.67 -19.55 -33.62
N GLU A 71 8.34 -18.46 -34.32
CA GLU A 71 7.66 -17.32 -33.72
C GLU A 71 6.19 -17.63 -33.36
N VAL A 72 5.50 -18.45 -34.16
CA VAL A 72 4.15 -18.96 -33.85
C VAL A 72 4.12 -19.75 -32.53
N ARG A 73 5.19 -20.52 -32.21
CA ARG A 73 5.27 -21.27 -30.93
C ARG A 73 5.55 -20.38 -29.72
N LYS A 74 6.11 -19.19 -29.92
CA LYS A 74 6.42 -18.21 -28.87
C LYS A 74 5.31 -17.17 -28.67
N ALA A 75 4.33 -17.09 -29.57
CA ALA A 75 3.29 -16.07 -29.54
C ALA A 75 2.39 -16.25 -28.31
N HIS A 76 2.01 -15.15 -27.65
CA HIS A 76 0.92 -15.14 -26.66
C HIS A 76 -0.43 -14.90 -27.33
N VAL A 77 -0.45 -14.24 -28.50
CA VAL A 77 -1.61 -14.01 -29.37
C VAL A 77 -1.14 -13.87 -30.82
N ILE A 78 -1.95 -14.34 -31.76
CA ILE A 78 -1.67 -14.30 -33.20
C ILE A 78 -2.69 -13.41 -33.90
N CYS A 79 -2.23 -12.34 -34.55
CA CYS A 79 -3.05 -11.49 -35.39
C CYS A 79 -2.86 -11.90 -36.85
N VAL A 80 -3.90 -12.49 -37.45
CA VAL A 80 -3.90 -12.90 -38.86
C VAL A 80 -4.39 -11.73 -39.70
N VAL A 81 -3.43 -11.05 -40.34
CA VAL A 81 -3.66 -9.90 -41.21
C VAL A 81 -4.01 -10.37 -42.62
N TYR A 82 -5.12 -9.89 -43.14
CA TYR A 82 -5.49 -10.00 -44.54
C TYR A 82 -5.74 -8.62 -45.14
N SER A 83 -5.83 -8.55 -46.46
CA SER A 83 -5.96 -7.31 -47.20
C SER A 83 -7.36 -7.21 -47.79
N ILE A 84 -8.08 -6.13 -47.50
CA ILE A 84 -9.48 -5.94 -47.96
C ILE A 84 -9.57 -5.85 -49.50
N ASP A 85 -8.51 -5.35 -50.15
CA ASP A 85 -8.33 -5.31 -51.60
C ASP A 85 -7.94 -6.68 -52.24
N ASN A 86 -7.69 -7.72 -51.43
CA ASN A 86 -7.27 -9.04 -51.91
C ASN A 86 -8.06 -10.18 -51.22
N PRO A 87 -9.23 -10.58 -51.76
CA PRO A 87 -10.08 -11.64 -51.19
C PRO A 87 -9.34 -12.97 -50.94
N HIS A 88 -8.39 -13.34 -51.80
CA HIS A 88 -7.61 -14.58 -51.65
C HIS A 88 -6.80 -14.62 -50.34
N SER A 89 -6.41 -13.46 -49.80
CA SER A 89 -5.71 -13.40 -48.50
C SER A 89 -6.62 -13.74 -47.31
N PHE A 90 -7.94 -13.53 -47.45
CA PHE A 90 -8.96 -13.94 -46.48
C PHE A 90 -9.32 -15.43 -46.62
N ASP A 91 -9.52 -15.92 -47.84
CA ASP A 91 -9.82 -17.33 -48.14
C ASP A 91 -8.74 -18.30 -47.64
N ARG A 92 -7.49 -17.82 -47.55
CA ARG A 92 -6.35 -18.57 -47.00
C ARG A 92 -6.32 -18.69 -45.47
N ILE A 93 -7.13 -17.94 -44.74
CA ILE A 93 -7.19 -18.02 -43.27
C ILE A 93 -7.68 -19.42 -42.81
N PRO A 94 -8.87 -19.91 -43.21
CA PRO A 94 -9.35 -21.24 -42.80
C PRO A 94 -8.62 -22.40 -43.51
N THR A 95 -8.07 -22.17 -44.71
CA THR A 95 -7.48 -23.25 -45.53
C THR A 95 -5.97 -23.43 -45.32
N TYR A 96 -5.24 -22.42 -44.83
CA TYR A 96 -3.79 -22.49 -44.61
C TYR A 96 -3.38 -22.05 -43.20
N TRP A 97 -3.74 -20.83 -42.77
CA TRP A 97 -3.21 -20.24 -41.53
C TRP A 97 -3.72 -20.96 -40.26
N LEU A 98 -5.03 -21.16 -40.12
CA LEU A 98 -5.58 -21.87 -38.95
C LEU A 98 -5.15 -23.35 -38.89
N PRO A 99 -5.10 -24.13 -40.00
CA PRO A 99 -4.50 -25.46 -40.01
C PRO A 99 -3.02 -25.48 -39.58
N LEU A 100 -2.22 -24.50 -39.99
CA LEU A 100 -0.80 -24.39 -39.62
C LEU A 100 -0.61 -24.26 -38.10
N PHE A 101 -1.36 -23.38 -37.44
CA PHE A 101 -1.25 -23.20 -35.98
C PHE A 101 -1.62 -24.48 -35.22
N ARG A 102 -2.67 -25.17 -35.68
CA ARG A 102 -3.09 -26.48 -35.14
C ARG A 102 -2.03 -27.57 -35.33
N GLN A 103 -1.39 -27.61 -36.51
CA GLN A 103 -0.30 -28.56 -36.80
C GLN A 103 0.93 -28.30 -35.90
N LEU A 104 1.19 -27.04 -35.54
CA LEU A 104 2.28 -26.66 -34.64
C LEU A 104 1.94 -26.87 -33.15
N GLY A 105 0.72 -27.30 -32.82
CA GLY A 105 0.26 -27.54 -31.45
C GLY A 105 -0.04 -26.26 -30.65
N VAL A 106 -0.20 -25.12 -31.33
CA VAL A 106 -0.38 -23.81 -30.68
C VAL A 106 -1.85 -23.54 -30.39
N ASN A 107 -2.16 -23.27 -29.12
CA ASN A 107 -3.51 -23.02 -28.61
C ASN A 107 -3.55 -21.67 -27.88
N VAL A 108 -3.35 -20.59 -28.64
CA VAL A 108 -3.40 -19.20 -28.15
C VAL A 108 -4.50 -18.42 -28.88
N PRO A 109 -4.96 -17.27 -28.36
CA PRO A 109 -5.97 -16.45 -29.04
C PRO A 109 -5.53 -16.06 -30.45
N VAL A 110 -6.49 -16.06 -31.38
CA VAL A 110 -6.28 -15.66 -32.78
C VAL A 110 -7.26 -14.54 -33.11
N ILE A 111 -6.74 -13.42 -33.62
CA ILE A 111 -7.51 -12.23 -34.02
C ILE A 111 -7.42 -12.08 -35.54
N LEU A 112 -8.53 -11.78 -36.20
CA LEU A 112 -8.57 -11.49 -37.63
C LEU A 112 -8.50 -9.97 -37.86
N VAL A 113 -7.55 -9.54 -38.69
CA VAL A 113 -7.26 -8.12 -38.93
C VAL A 113 -7.41 -7.81 -40.42
N GLY A 114 -8.41 -7.02 -40.78
CA GLY A 114 -8.67 -6.57 -42.15
C GLY A 114 -7.96 -5.25 -42.42
N ASN A 115 -6.83 -5.27 -43.12
CA ASN A 115 -6.05 -4.06 -43.41
C ASN A 115 -6.44 -3.43 -44.76
N LYS A 116 -6.08 -2.15 -44.93
CA LYS A 116 -6.36 -1.28 -46.08
C LYS A 116 -7.84 -0.94 -46.28
N ILE A 117 -8.58 -0.68 -45.19
CA ILE A 117 -9.98 -0.23 -45.26
C ILE A 117 -10.14 1.08 -46.07
N ASP A 118 -9.08 1.89 -46.20
CA ASP A 118 -9.05 3.09 -47.06
C ASP A 118 -9.27 2.83 -48.55
N LEU A 119 -9.25 1.57 -48.99
CA LEU A 119 -9.55 1.14 -50.36
C LEU A 119 -11.01 0.66 -50.53
N ARG A 120 -11.83 0.67 -49.46
CA ARG A 120 -13.19 0.12 -49.44
C ARG A 120 -14.26 1.19 -49.67
N GLY A 121 -15.28 0.84 -50.47
CA GLY A 121 -16.37 1.73 -50.87
C GLY A 121 -17.56 1.84 -49.89
N GLY A 122 -17.35 1.73 -48.57
CA GLY A 122 -18.39 2.03 -47.58
C GLY A 122 -19.32 0.88 -47.15
N GLU A 123 -18.89 -0.37 -47.25
CA GLU A 123 -19.49 -1.49 -46.47
C GLU A 123 -18.57 -1.81 -45.28
N GLU A 124 -19.11 -2.39 -44.20
CA GLU A 124 -18.35 -2.85 -43.01
C GLU A 124 -18.49 -4.38 -42.84
N VAL A 125 -17.49 -5.09 -42.31
CA VAL A 125 -17.62 -6.49 -41.85
C VAL A 125 -17.64 -6.56 -40.32
N GLU A 126 -18.64 -7.26 -39.80
CA GLU A 126 -19.05 -7.22 -38.39
C GLU A 126 -18.28 -8.19 -37.46
N THR A 127 -17.15 -8.79 -37.91
CA THR A 127 -16.48 -9.92 -37.21
C THR A 127 -14.95 -9.87 -37.19
N CYS A 128 -14.33 -8.79 -37.65
CA CYS A 128 -12.88 -8.61 -37.74
C CYS A 128 -12.48 -7.19 -37.31
N VAL A 129 -11.24 -7.01 -36.82
CA VAL A 129 -10.71 -5.67 -36.55
C VAL A 129 -10.25 -5.07 -37.88
N GLU A 130 -11.08 -4.20 -38.47
CA GLU A 130 -10.72 -3.49 -39.70
C GLU A 130 -9.83 -2.27 -39.38
N CYS A 131 -8.76 -2.05 -40.16
CA CYS A 131 -7.79 -0.99 -39.95
C CYS A 131 -7.20 -0.45 -41.27
N SER A 132 -6.57 0.71 -41.21
CA SER A 132 -5.71 1.21 -42.29
C SER A 132 -4.41 1.76 -41.71
N ALA A 133 -3.30 1.06 -41.99
CA ALA A 133 -1.95 1.57 -41.75
C ALA A 133 -1.60 2.83 -42.58
N LYS A 134 -2.43 3.20 -43.57
CA LYS A 134 -2.21 4.37 -44.44
C LYS A 134 -2.87 5.64 -43.91
N LEU A 135 -4.01 5.51 -43.24
CA LEU A 135 -4.74 6.61 -42.59
C LEU A 135 -4.63 6.58 -41.05
N PRO A 136 -3.59 5.91 -40.49
CA PRO A 136 -3.53 5.42 -39.11
C PRO A 136 -4.83 4.97 -38.41
N LEU A 137 -5.84 4.48 -39.15
CA LEU A 137 -7.13 4.09 -38.57
C LEU A 137 -7.03 2.73 -37.88
N ASN A 138 -7.47 2.67 -36.63
CA ASN A 138 -7.63 1.46 -35.80
C ASN A 138 -6.35 0.60 -35.61
N VAL A 139 -5.18 1.14 -35.95
CA VAL A 139 -3.89 0.43 -35.82
C VAL A 139 -3.59 0.09 -34.35
N SER A 140 -3.83 1.03 -33.44
CA SER A 140 -3.68 0.83 -31.99
C SER A 140 -4.73 -0.13 -31.41
N GLU A 141 -5.93 -0.17 -32.00
CA GLU A 141 -7.02 -1.05 -31.56
C GLU A 141 -6.69 -2.53 -31.79
N VAL A 142 -6.03 -2.86 -32.90
CA VAL A 142 -5.52 -4.22 -33.17
C VAL A 142 -4.61 -4.70 -32.03
N ILE A 143 -3.72 -3.83 -31.54
CA ILE A 143 -2.79 -4.14 -30.44
C ILE A 143 -3.53 -4.23 -29.11
N TYR A 144 -4.46 -3.32 -28.85
CA TYR A 144 -5.32 -3.32 -27.66
C TYR A 144 -6.17 -4.59 -27.53
N PHE A 145 -6.87 -5.00 -28.60
CA PHE A 145 -7.64 -6.24 -28.59
C PHE A 145 -6.74 -7.48 -28.46
N ALA A 146 -5.53 -7.45 -29.02
CA ALA A 146 -4.54 -8.51 -28.84
C ALA A 146 -4.07 -8.63 -27.39
N GLN A 147 -3.78 -7.52 -26.71
CA GLN A 147 -3.50 -7.49 -25.26
C GLN A 147 -4.68 -8.06 -24.47
N LYS A 148 -5.89 -7.53 -24.69
CA LYS A 148 -7.10 -7.98 -23.98
C LYS A 148 -7.42 -9.46 -24.19
N ALA A 149 -7.19 -10.03 -25.37
CA ALA A 149 -7.42 -11.45 -25.62
C ALA A 149 -6.48 -12.37 -24.81
N VAL A 150 -5.27 -11.91 -24.47
CA VAL A 150 -4.30 -12.63 -23.62
C VAL A 150 -4.58 -12.40 -22.13
N LEU A 151 -4.82 -11.14 -21.75
CA LEU A 151 -5.00 -10.75 -20.37
C LEU A 151 -6.37 -11.15 -19.83
N HIS A 152 -7.42 -11.13 -20.65
CA HIS A 152 -8.80 -11.35 -20.24
C HIS A 152 -9.44 -12.50 -21.04
N PRO A 153 -8.88 -13.74 -20.99
CA PRO A 153 -9.30 -14.82 -21.87
C PRO A 153 -10.73 -15.26 -21.57
N THR A 154 -11.58 -15.32 -22.61
CA THR A 154 -12.97 -15.80 -22.51
C THR A 154 -13.05 -17.32 -22.27
N ALA A 155 -12.07 -18.06 -22.81
CA ALA A 155 -12.10 -19.52 -22.91
C ALA A 155 -12.29 -20.30 -21.58
N PRO A 156 -11.72 -19.91 -20.42
CA PRO A 156 -12.03 -20.57 -19.14
C PRO A 156 -13.37 -20.11 -18.54
N LEU A 157 -13.87 -18.91 -18.89
CA LEU A 157 -15.08 -18.33 -18.30
C LEU A 157 -16.37 -18.88 -18.90
N TYR A 158 -16.44 -18.95 -20.24
CA TYR A 158 -17.69 -19.06 -20.97
C TYR A 158 -17.58 -19.99 -22.18
N ASP A 159 -18.66 -20.70 -22.49
CA ASP A 159 -18.81 -21.46 -23.72
C ASP A 159 -19.66 -20.68 -24.73
N SER A 160 -19.03 -20.25 -25.82
CA SER A 160 -19.69 -19.45 -26.86
C SER A 160 -20.59 -20.25 -27.79
N ARG A 161 -20.62 -21.60 -27.70
CA ARG A 161 -21.52 -22.45 -28.48
C ARG A 161 -22.81 -22.74 -27.73
N GLU A 162 -22.66 -23.11 -26.46
CA GLU A 162 -23.79 -23.41 -25.56
C GLU A 162 -24.36 -22.15 -24.88
N HIS A 163 -23.70 -20.99 -25.06
CA HIS A 163 -24.05 -19.70 -24.48
C HIS A 163 -24.14 -19.66 -22.93
N VAL A 164 -23.34 -20.49 -22.25
CA VAL A 164 -23.34 -20.62 -20.78
C VAL A 164 -21.96 -20.41 -20.14
N LEU A 165 -21.95 -19.97 -18.88
CA LEU A 165 -20.74 -19.97 -18.05
C LEU A 165 -20.23 -21.41 -17.83
N LYS A 166 -18.90 -21.58 -17.81
CA LYS A 166 -18.30 -22.90 -17.55
C LYS A 166 -18.37 -23.26 -16.07
N PRO A 167 -18.47 -24.56 -15.70
CA PRO A 167 -18.65 -24.98 -14.31
C PRO A 167 -17.61 -24.44 -13.31
N ALA A 168 -16.35 -24.30 -13.74
CA ALA A 168 -15.30 -23.71 -12.90
C ALA A 168 -15.52 -22.21 -12.65
N CYS A 169 -16.01 -21.46 -13.65
CA CYS A 169 -16.36 -20.04 -13.53
C CYS A 169 -17.57 -19.86 -12.60
N VAL A 170 -18.61 -20.68 -12.78
CA VAL A 170 -19.77 -20.71 -11.89
C VAL A 170 -19.32 -21.01 -10.45
N SER A 171 -18.50 -22.04 -10.22
CA SER A 171 -18.01 -22.37 -8.88
C SER A 171 -17.17 -21.26 -8.25
N ALA A 172 -16.37 -20.54 -9.04
CA ALA A 172 -15.60 -19.40 -8.55
C ALA A 172 -16.51 -18.21 -8.17
N LEU A 173 -17.47 -17.86 -9.04
CA LEU A 173 -18.41 -16.76 -8.79
C LEU A 173 -19.38 -17.05 -7.64
N LYS A 174 -19.89 -18.29 -7.50
CA LYS A 174 -20.70 -18.72 -6.34
C LYS A 174 -19.93 -18.59 -5.02
N ARG A 175 -18.64 -18.94 -5.01
CA ARG A 175 -17.78 -18.70 -3.84
C ARG A 175 -17.63 -17.20 -3.56
N ILE A 176 -17.44 -16.37 -4.57
CA ILE A 176 -17.32 -14.91 -4.39
C ILE A 176 -18.62 -14.33 -3.81
N PHE A 177 -19.78 -14.70 -4.36
CA PHE A 177 -21.09 -14.33 -3.83
C PHE A 177 -21.20 -14.61 -2.33
N LYS A 178 -20.93 -15.85 -1.90
CA LYS A 178 -20.95 -16.29 -0.48
C LYS A 178 -19.93 -15.60 0.45
N LEU A 179 -18.96 -14.88 -0.11
CA LEU A 179 -17.97 -14.08 0.64
C LEU A 179 -18.30 -12.58 0.65
N CYS A 180 -19.25 -12.14 -0.17
CA CYS A 180 -19.77 -10.77 -0.20
C CYS A 180 -21.09 -10.65 0.58
N ASP A 181 -21.90 -11.71 0.53
CA ASP A 181 -23.03 -11.97 1.42
C ASP A 181 -22.43 -12.08 2.83
N ALA A 182 -22.56 -11.03 3.63
CA ALA A 182 -21.93 -10.90 4.92
C ALA A 182 -22.79 -11.56 6.01
N ASN A 183 -24.11 -11.38 5.92
CA ASN A 183 -25.09 -11.84 6.91
C ASN A 183 -25.57 -13.31 6.69
N LYS A 184 -25.24 -13.93 5.55
CA LYS A 184 -25.63 -15.29 5.12
C LYS A 184 -27.12 -15.50 4.87
N ASP A 185 -27.85 -14.45 4.49
CA ASP A 185 -29.27 -14.54 4.10
C ASP A 185 -29.49 -15.04 2.65
N GLY A 186 -28.42 -15.12 1.86
CA GLY A 186 -28.43 -15.61 0.48
C GLY A 186 -28.85 -14.58 -0.57
N VAL A 187 -28.88 -13.29 -0.22
CA VAL A 187 -28.88 -12.17 -1.18
C VAL A 187 -27.63 -11.31 -1.01
N LEU A 188 -27.42 -10.35 -1.91
CA LEU A 188 -26.53 -9.22 -1.71
C LEU A 188 -27.39 -7.96 -1.67
N ASP A 189 -27.46 -7.31 -0.52
CA ASP A 189 -28.25 -6.10 -0.32
C ASP A 189 -27.55 -4.85 -0.91
N ALA A 190 -28.05 -3.64 -0.60
CA ALA A 190 -27.44 -2.41 -1.10
C ALA A 190 -26.09 -2.08 -0.44
N ALA A 191 -25.88 -2.46 0.82
CA ALA A 191 -24.62 -2.26 1.52
C ALA A 191 -23.57 -3.28 1.04
N GLU A 192 -23.94 -4.55 0.94
CA GLU A 192 -23.06 -5.65 0.49
C GLU A 192 -22.66 -5.50 -0.97
N LEU A 193 -23.57 -5.07 -1.85
CA LEU A 193 -23.22 -4.74 -3.24
C LEU A 193 -22.29 -3.54 -3.34
N ASN A 194 -22.43 -2.53 -2.47
CA ASN A 194 -21.52 -1.39 -2.43
C ASN A 194 -20.15 -1.75 -1.83
N GLU A 195 -20.10 -2.63 -0.83
CA GLU A 195 -18.86 -3.18 -0.29
C GLU A 195 -18.14 -4.01 -1.35
N PHE A 196 -18.86 -4.90 -2.05
CA PHE A 196 -18.33 -5.66 -3.18
C PHE A 196 -17.76 -4.75 -4.29
N GLN A 197 -18.44 -3.65 -4.60
CA GLN A 197 -18.01 -2.68 -5.61
C GLN A 197 -16.77 -1.91 -5.15
N ARG A 198 -16.76 -1.38 -3.92
CA ARG A 198 -15.58 -0.73 -3.33
C ARG A 198 -14.40 -1.69 -3.31
N LYS A 199 -14.62 -2.94 -2.91
CA LYS A 199 -13.58 -3.99 -2.87
C LYS A 199 -13.03 -4.33 -4.25
N CYS A 200 -13.86 -4.42 -5.29
CA CYS A 200 -13.41 -4.86 -6.63
C CYS A 200 -12.96 -3.74 -7.57
N PHE A 201 -13.51 -2.53 -7.41
CA PHE A 201 -13.38 -1.42 -8.37
C PHE A 201 -13.05 -0.07 -7.71
N ASP A 202 -12.87 -0.05 -6.38
CA ASP A 202 -12.49 1.12 -5.58
C ASP A 202 -13.47 2.32 -5.67
N VAL A 203 -14.71 2.08 -6.13
CA VAL A 203 -15.81 3.05 -6.30
C VAL A 203 -17.15 2.39 -5.89
N PRO A 204 -18.01 3.03 -5.07
CA PRO A 204 -19.36 2.54 -4.78
C PRO A 204 -20.35 2.87 -5.91
N LEU A 205 -21.46 2.13 -6.01
CA LEU A 205 -22.54 2.43 -6.96
C LEU A 205 -23.48 3.51 -6.41
N GLN A 206 -24.00 4.37 -7.28
CA GLN A 206 -25.10 5.25 -6.89
C GLN A 206 -26.40 4.45 -6.72
N LEU A 207 -27.32 4.91 -5.86
CA LEU A 207 -28.57 4.19 -5.59
C LEU A 207 -29.42 3.99 -6.85
N GLN A 208 -29.46 5.00 -7.73
CA GLN A 208 -30.16 4.92 -9.02
C GLN A 208 -29.49 3.93 -10.00
N GLU A 209 -28.17 3.78 -9.90
CA GLU A 209 -27.42 2.81 -10.69
C GLU A 209 -27.73 1.38 -10.25
N LEU A 210 -27.68 1.15 -8.93
CA LEU A 210 -28.02 -0.12 -8.29
C LEU A 210 -29.44 -0.59 -8.66
N GLU A 211 -30.42 0.31 -8.65
CA GLU A 211 -31.80 -0.03 -8.98
C GLU A 211 -31.97 -0.41 -10.45
N GLY A 212 -31.33 0.31 -11.37
CA GLY A 212 -31.32 -0.04 -12.80
C GLY A 212 -30.67 -1.39 -13.11
N ILE A 213 -29.75 -1.86 -12.24
CA ILE A 213 -29.15 -3.20 -12.32
C ILE A 213 -30.17 -4.25 -11.89
N LYS A 214 -30.85 -4.02 -10.76
CA LYS A 214 -31.91 -4.92 -10.26
C LYS A 214 -33.09 -5.00 -11.22
N ASP A 215 -33.50 -3.90 -11.84
CA ASP A 215 -34.51 -3.85 -12.91
C ASP A 215 -34.13 -4.78 -14.08
N MET A 216 -32.91 -4.62 -14.59
CA MET A 216 -32.39 -5.41 -15.72
C MET A 216 -32.33 -6.92 -15.40
N VAL A 217 -31.92 -7.29 -14.18
CA VAL A 217 -31.93 -8.68 -13.72
C VAL A 217 -33.37 -9.20 -13.55
N ARG A 218 -34.30 -8.42 -12.98
CA ARG A 218 -35.71 -8.81 -12.81
C ARG A 218 -36.43 -9.06 -14.13
N GLU A 219 -36.07 -8.35 -15.19
CA GLU A 219 -36.67 -8.53 -16.53
C GLU A 219 -36.21 -9.84 -17.22
N HIS A 220 -35.00 -10.32 -16.92
CA HIS A 220 -34.35 -11.39 -17.71
C HIS A 220 -33.94 -12.65 -16.94
N ALA A 221 -33.96 -12.63 -15.60
CA ALA A 221 -33.62 -13.77 -14.75
C ALA A 221 -34.70 -13.96 -13.67
N GLU A 222 -35.59 -14.93 -13.87
CA GLU A 222 -36.60 -15.31 -12.87
C GLU A 222 -35.91 -15.73 -11.57
N GLY A 223 -36.26 -15.09 -10.44
CA GLY A 223 -35.62 -15.31 -9.15
C GLY A 223 -34.24 -14.65 -8.97
N GLY A 224 -33.77 -13.85 -9.94
CA GLY A 224 -32.48 -13.15 -9.86
C GLY A 224 -32.40 -12.02 -8.80
N VAL A 225 -33.55 -11.56 -8.29
CA VAL A 225 -33.65 -10.55 -7.22
C VAL A 225 -34.70 -11.00 -6.22
N ARG A 226 -34.38 -10.94 -4.92
CA ARG A 226 -35.25 -11.32 -3.80
C ARG A 226 -35.05 -10.31 -2.67
N ASP A 227 -36.10 -9.91 -1.96
CA ASP A 227 -36.01 -9.02 -0.79
C ASP A 227 -35.27 -7.69 -1.04
N ASN A 228 -35.32 -7.19 -2.29
CA ASN A 228 -34.54 -6.05 -2.80
C ASN A 228 -33.00 -6.25 -2.83
N GLY A 229 -32.50 -7.46 -2.61
CA GLY A 229 -31.11 -7.88 -2.85
C GLY A 229 -30.94 -8.74 -4.11
N LEU A 230 -29.71 -8.84 -4.61
CA LEU A 230 -29.34 -9.66 -5.76
C LEU A 230 -29.11 -11.12 -5.30
N THR A 231 -29.73 -12.11 -5.94
CA THR A 231 -29.52 -13.52 -5.57
C THR A 231 -28.27 -14.12 -6.23
N GLU A 232 -27.83 -15.31 -5.81
CA GLU A 232 -26.71 -16.03 -6.43
C GLU A 232 -26.91 -16.21 -7.95
N ASP A 233 -28.13 -16.56 -8.37
CA ASP A 233 -28.48 -16.70 -9.79
C ASP A 233 -28.50 -15.35 -10.53
N GLY A 234 -28.96 -14.28 -9.88
CA GLY A 234 -28.88 -12.91 -10.42
C GLY A 234 -27.45 -12.42 -10.61
N PHE A 235 -26.56 -12.74 -9.68
CA PHE A 235 -25.13 -12.42 -9.74
C PHE A 235 -24.44 -13.18 -10.89
N LEU A 236 -24.74 -14.46 -11.07
CA LEU A 236 -24.26 -15.26 -12.20
C LEU A 236 -24.80 -14.76 -13.55
N TYR A 237 -26.08 -14.36 -13.60
CA TYR A 237 -26.68 -13.76 -14.78
C TYR A 237 -25.99 -12.44 -15.17
N LEU A 238 -25.73 -11.56 -14.18
CA LEU A 238 -25.04 -10.29 -14.41
C LEU A 238 -23.64 -10.50 -15.02
N HIS A 239 -22.84 -11.42 -14.47
CA HIS A 239 -21.53 -11.77 -15.03
C HIS A 239 -21.62 -12.42 -16.43
N THR A 240 -22.69 -13.18 -16.71
CA THR A 240 -22.96 -13.71 -18.05
C THR A 240 -23.18 -12.57 -19.06
N ILE A 241 -23.96 -11.55 -18.69
CA ILE A 241 -24.23 -10.38 -19.53
C ILE A 241 -22.97 -9.53 -19.77
N PHE A 242 -22.11 -9.36 -18.75
CA PHE A 242 -20.82 -8.68 -18.96
C PHE A 242 -19.96 -9.39 -20.02
N ILE A 243 -19.84 -10.73 -19.93
CA ILE A 243 -19.08 -11.53 -20.90
C ILE A 243 -19.70 -11.44 -22.30
N GLN A 244 -21.02 -11.58 -22.43
CA GLN A 244 -21.72 -11.47 -23.72
C GLN A 244 -21.58 -10.08 -24.37
N ARG A 245 -21.49 -9.01 -23.57
CA ARG A 245 -21.25 -7.63 -24.03
C ARG A 245 -19.76 -7.30 -24.23
N GLY A 246 -18.86 -8.29 -24.19
CA GLY A 246 -17.42 -8.11 -24.38
C GLY A 246 -16.67 -7.50 -23.19
N ARG A 247 -17.34 -7.25 -22.06
CA ARG A 247 -16.77 -6.68 -20.81
C ARG A 247 -16.13 -7.77 -19.95
N LEU A 248 -15.20 -8.51 -20.55
CA LEU A 248 -14.49 -9.63 -19.93
C LEU A 248 -13.64 -9.17 -18.72
N GLU A 249 -13.08 -7.96 -18.81
CA GLU A 249 -12.28 -7.31 -17.77
C GLU A 249 -13.02 -7.21 -16.44
N THR A 250 -14.31 -6.82 -16.43
CA THR A 250 -15.12 -6.67 -15.22
C THR A 250 -15.18 -7.98 -14.42
N THR A 251 -15.39 -9.12 -15.11
CA THR A 251 -15.43 -10.44 -14.48
C THR A 251 -14.03 -10.89 -14.03
N TRP A 252 -13.00 -10.61 -14.81
CA TRP A 252 -11.62 -10.95 -14.46
C TRP A 252 -11.06 -10.14 -13.28
N THR A 253 -11.42 -8.85 -13.16
CA THR A 253 -11.05 -8.01 -12.02
C THR A 253 -11.62 -8.57 -10.72
N VAL A 254 -12.92 -8.92 -10.71
CA VAL A 254 -13.58 -9.60 -9.58
C VAL A 254 -12.87 -10.91 -9.22
N LEU A 255 -12.65 -11.80 -10.20
CA LEU A 255 -11.93 -13.06 -9.98
C LEU A 255 -10.53 -12.85 -9.38
N ARG A 256 -9.77 -11.86 -9.87
CA ARG A 256 -8.42 -11.55 -9.38
C ARG A 256 -8.40 -10.95 -7.98
N LYS A 257 -9.32 -10.03 -7.65
CA LYS A 257 -9.40 -9.45 -6.29
C LYS A 257 -9.68 -10.54 -5.24
N PHE A 258 -10.43 -11.58 -5.62
CA PHE A 258 -10.67 -12.77 -4.80
C PHE A 258 -9.63 -13.90 -4.96
N GLY A 259 -8.49 -13.63 -5.62
CA GLY A 259 -7.30 -14.48 -5.60
C GLY A 259 -7.17 -15.51 -6.73
N TYR A 260 -8.10 -15.55 -7.69
CA TYR A 260 -8.12 -16.52 -8.79
C TYR A 260 -7.12 -16.19 -9.91
N ALA A 261 -6.52 -17.24 -10.47
CA ALA A 261 -5.67 -17.20 -11.66
C ALA A 261 -6.43 -17.47 -12.97
N GLU A 262 -5.71 -17.44 -14.10
CA GLU A 262 -6.22 -17.72 -15.46
C GLU A 262 -6.88 -19.12 -15.60
N ASP A 263 -6.52 -20.08 -14.73
CA ASP A 263 -7.09 -21.44 -14.67
C ASP A 263 -8.27 -21.58 -13.69
N LEU A 264 -8.74 -20.46 -13.12
CA LEU A 264 -9.80 -20.38 -12.11
C LEU A 264 -9.50 -21.14 -10.81
N ARG A 265 -8.21 -21.27 -10.45
CA ARG A 265 -7.77 -21.71 -9.12
C ARG A 265 -7.24 -20.54 -8.30
N LEU A 266 -7.38 -20.63 -6.98
CA LEU A 266 -6.77 -19.66 -6.06
C LEU A 266 -5.24 -19.81 -6.10
N THR A 267 -4.54 -18.68 -6.25
CA THR A 267 -3.08 -18.67 -6.33
C THR A 267 -2.43 -19.07 -5.00
N GLU A 268 -1.26 -19.73 -5.07
CA GLU A 268 -0.50 -20.10 -3.87
C GLU A 268 -0.13 -18.86 -3.04
N ALA A 269 0.26 -17.76 -3.68
CA ALA A 269 0.56 -16.50 -2.99
C ALA A 269 -0.66 -15.88 -2.27
N PHE A 270 -1.88 -16.16 -2.73
CA PHE A 270 -3.11 -15.75 -2.04
C PHE A 270 -3.37 -16.63 -0.81
N LEU A 271 -3.28 -17.95 -0.95
CA LEU A 271 -3.51 -18.91 0.15
C LEU A 271 -2.39 -18.92 1.20
N LEU A 272 -1.16 -18.66 0.78
CA LEU A 272 0.07 -18.72 1.58
C LEU A 272 0.89 -17.44 1.34
N PRO A 273 0.46 -16.28 1.88
CA PRO A 273 1.28 -15.08 1.89
C PRO A 273 2.59 -15.34 2.65
N LYS A 274 3.66 -14.61 2.29
CA LYS A 274 4.98 -14.80 2.88
C LYS A 274 4.94 -14.53 4.40
N PHE A 275 5.22 -15.56 5.18
CA PHE A 275 5.22 -15.53 6.65
C PHE A 275 6.38 -16.39 7.19
N ASP A 276 7.50 -15.74 7.49
CA ASP A 276 8.73 -16.42 7.91
C ASP A 276 8.76 -16.60 9.45
N VAL A 277 8.73 -17.86 9.91
CA VAL A 277 8.73 -18.20 11.34
C VAL A 277 10.11 -18.70 11.78
N PRO A 278 10.78 -18.06 12.77
CA PRO A 278 12.04 -18.54 13.30
C PRO A 278 11.94 -19.93 13.94
N HIS A 279 13.01 -20.72 13.82
CA HIS A 279 13.02 -22.15 14.18
C HIS A 279 12.73 -22.48 15.66
N ASP A 280 12.89 -21.52 16.57
CA ASP A 280 12.63 -21.65 18.00
C ASP A 280 11.44 -20.83 18.50
N CYS A 281 10.70 -20.20 17.58
CA CYS A 281 9.41 -19.55 17.82
C CYS A 281 8.24 -20.52 17.59
N SER A 282 7.03 -20.05 17.87
CA SER A 282 5.77 -20.73 17.52
C SER A 282 4.73 -19.70 17.11
N VAL A 283 3.66 -20.15 16.46
CA VAL A 283 2.62 -19.26 15.94
C VAL A 283 1.35 -19.44 16.76
N GLU A 284 0.76 -18.34 17.18
CA GLU A 284 -0.55 -18.28 17.85
C GLU A 284 -1.49 -17.42 17.00
N LEU A 285 -2.80 -17.49 17.25
CA LEU A 285 -3.73 -16.51 16.70
C LEU A 285 -3.50 -15.14 17.35
N SER A 286 -3.58 -14.07 16.56
CA SER A 286 -3.65 -12.70 17.08
C SER A 286 -5.07 -12.39 17.58
N PRO A 287 -5.29 -11.28 18.30
CA PRO A 287 -6.65 -10.84 18.64
C PRO A 287 -7.57 -10.69 17.42
N GLN A 288 -7.04 -10.22 16.28
CA GLN A 288 -7.78 -10.15 15.02
C GLN A 288 -8.12 -11.53 14.45
N GLY A 289 -7.23 -12.52 14.63
CA GLY A 289 -7.48 -13.91 14.26
C GLY A 289 -8.56 -14.56 15.11
N TYR A 290 -8.58 -14.30 16.42
CA TYR A 290 -9.67 -14.75 17.30
C TYR A 290 -11.00 -14.09 16.94
N GLN A 291 -11.02 -12.76 16.81
CA GLN A 291 -12.24 -12.01 16.45
C GLN A 291 -12.88 -12.58 15.18
N PHE A 292 -12.12 -12.69 14.09
CA PHE A 292 -12.61 -13.26 12.83
C PHE A 292 -13.21 -14.67 12.96
N PHE A 293 -12.60 -15.55 13.76
CA PHE A 293 -13.14 -16.88 13.98
C PHE A 293 -14.37 -16.89 14.89
N THR A 294 -14.52 -15.92 15.80
CA THR A 294 -15.76 -15.69 16.55
C THR A 294 -16.85 -15.14 15.64
N ASP A 295 -16.57 -14.10 14.85
CA ASP A 295 -17.54 -13.49 13.93
C ASP A 295 -18.12 -14.54 12.96
N ILE A 296 -17.25 -15.37 12.37
CA ILE A 296 -17.66 -16.48 11.50
C ILE A 296 -18.43 -17.57 12.26
N PHE A 297 -18.11 -17.83 13.53
CA PHE A 297 -18.89 -18.78 14.31
C PHE A 297 -20.33 -18.28 14.50
N GLU A 298 -20.48 -17.05 15.00
CA GLU A 298 -21.78 -16.42 15.30
C GLU A 298 -22.62 -16.22 14.03
N THR A 299 -21.97 -15.95 12.88
CA THR A 299 -22.64 -15.84 11.58
C THR A 299 -23.24 -17.16 11.07
N PHE A 300 -22.69 -18.31 11.47
CA PHE A 300 -23.15 -19.63 11.02
C PHE A 300 -23.91 -20.43 12.10
N ASP A 301 -23.94 -19.97 13.35
CA ASP A 301 -24.80 -20.46 14.44
C ASP A 301 -26.24 -19.95 14.23
N LYS A 302 -26.99 -20.66 13.37
CA LYS A 302 -28.30 -20.20 12.87
C LYS A 302 -29.44 -20.46 13.84
N ASP A 303 -29.30 -21.45 14.74
CA ASP A 303 -30.26 -21.68 15.82
C ASP A 303 -29.90 -20.97 17.13
N GLN A 304 -28.77 -20.25 17.16
CA GLN A 304 -28.26 -19.44 18.28
C GLN A 304 -28.10 -20.24 19.58
N ASP A 305 -27.69 -21.50 19.46
CA ASP A 305 -27.50 -22.39 20.61
C ASP A 305 -26.08 -22.37 21.19
N GLY A 306 -25.15 -21.67 20.53
CA GLY A 306 -23.75 -21.55 20.93
C GLY A 306 -22.87 -22.71 20.48
N ALA A 307 -23.36 -23.59 19.59
CA ALA A 307 -22.63 -24.74 19.05
C ALA A 307 -22.95 -25.04 17.57
N LEU A 308 -21.92 -25.04 16.72
CA LEU A 308 -22.07 -25.37 15.30
C LEU A 308 -22.35 -26.86 15.09
N ASN A 309 -23.51 -27.18 14.53
CA ASN A 309 -23.88 -28.53 14.16
C ASN A 309 -23.28 -28.96 12.80
N ASN A 310 -23.44 -30.23 12.40
CA ASN A 310 -22.83 -30.75 11.18
C ASN A 310 -23.28 -30.02 9.90
N ALA A 311 -24.53 -29.57 9.81
CA ALA A 311 -25.03 -28.87 8.62
C ALA A 311 -24.46 -27.45 8.53
N GLU A 312 -24.37 -26.75 9.66
CA GLU A 312 -23.76 -25.41 9.75
C GLU A 312 -22.26 -25.47 9.46
N LEU A 313 -21.55 -26.51 9.94
CA LEU A 313 -20.15 -26.76 9.59
C LEU A 313 -19.96 -27.05 8.10
N GLU A 314 -20.85 -27.82 7.47
CA GLU A 314 -20.84 -28.04 6.01
C GLU A 314 -21.08 -26.74 5.23
N GLU A 315 -21.97 -25.87 5.72
CA GLU A 315 -22.27 -24.58 5.11
C GLU A 315 -21.12 -23.58 5.27
N LEU A 316 -20.55 -23.45 6.47
CA LEU A 316 -19.39 -22.63 6.81
C LEU A 316 -18.20 -22.98 5.92
N PHE A 317 -17.89 -24.27 5.80
CA PHE A 317 -16.79 -24.73 4.97
C PHE A 317 -17.10 -24.78 3.47
N SER A 318 -18.31 -24.39 3.01
CA SER A 318 -18.71 -24.45 1.60
C SER A 318 -17.96 -23.48 0.67
N THR A 319 -17.25 -22.50 1.23
CA THR A 319 -16.31 -21.61 0.52
C THR A 319 -14.86 -22.13 0.51
N SER A 320 -14.63 -23.34 1.02
CA SER A 320 -13.32 -23.99 1.14
C SER A 320 -13.30 -25.37 0.46
N PRO A 321 -12.15 -26.06 0.38
CA PRO A 321 -12.08 -27.45 -0.09
C PRO A 321 -12.78 -28.49 0.82
N GLY A 322 -13.39 -28.06 1.93
CA GLY A 322 -14.06 -28.90 2.94
C GLY A 322 -13.51 -28.67 4.34
N ASN A 323 -13.99 -29.40 5.34
CA ASN A 323 -13.53 -29.28 6.71
C ASN A 323 -12.03 -29.69 6.83
N PRO A 324 -11.12 -28.84 7.35
CA PRO A 324 -9.68 -29.11 7.43
C PRO A 324 -9.31 -30.29 8.34
N TRP A 325 -10.23 -30.67 9.24
CA TRP A 325 -10.02 -31.69 10.27
C TRP A 325 -10.79 -32.98 10.01
N ALA A 326 -11.43 -33.13 8.85
CA ALA A 326 -12.18 -34.33 8.47
C ALA A 326 -11.37 -35.64 8.56
N SER A 327 -10.03 -35.56 8.42
CA SER A 327 -9.11 -36.70 8.56
C SER A 327 -8.64 -36.99 10.00
N GLN A 328 -9.01 -36.14 10.96
CA GLN A 328 -8.53 -36.15 12.35
C GLN A 328 -9.59 -36.63 13.37
N ASN A 329 -10.72 -37.18 12.89
CA ASN A 329 -11.91 -37.51 13.70
C ASN A 329 -12.52 -36.31 14.42
N PHE A 330 -12.41 -35.09 13.88
CA PHE A 330 -13.17 -33.94 14.38
C PHE A 330 -14.68 -34.24 14.33
N PRO A 331 -15.48 -33.88 15.35
CA PRO A 331 -15.15 -33.05 16.51
C PRO A 331 -14.69 -33.80 17.77
N ASP A 332 -14.27 -35.07 17.69
CA ASP A 332 -13.76 -35.82 18.86
C ASP A 332 -12.43 -35.25 19.42
N THR A 333 -11.80 -34.29 18.71
CA THR A 333 -10.57 -33.59 19.08
C THR A 333 -10.75 -32.40 20.02
N THR A 334 -11.98 -31.92 20.22
CA THR A 334 -12.26 -30.71 21.01
C THR A 334 -13.62 -30.78 21.72
N LEU A 335 -13.99 -29.72 22.46
CA LEU A 335 -15.27 -29.64 23.18
C LEU A 335 -16.47 -29.66 22.23
N VAL A 336 -17.54 -30.27 22.71
CA VAL A 336 -18.86 -30.33 22.08
C VAL A 336 -19.94 -30.16 23.14
N ASP A 337 -21.13 -29.77 22.71
CA ASP A 337 -22.33 -29.66 23.55
C ASP A 337 -22.94 -31.06 23.87
N GLY A 338 -24.12 -31.07 24.50
CA GLY A 338 -24.87 -32.30 24.79
C GLY A 338 -25.43 -33.04 23.57
N LYS A 339 -25.61 -32.35 22.42
CA LYS A 339 -26.02 -32.93 21.12
C LYS A 339 -24.83 -33.46 20.31
N GLY A 340 -23.61 -33.01 20.61
CA GLY A 340 -22.39 -33.32 19.86
C GLY A 340 -21.97 -32.25 18.83
N ALA A 341 -22.61 -31.08 18.84
CA ALA A 341 -22.26 -29.89 18.08
C ALA A 341 -21.05 -29.16 18.70
N VAL A 342 -20.30 -28.38 17.92
CA VAL A 342 -19.01 -27.80 18.33
C VAL A 342 -19.23 -26.43 18.96
N THR A 343 -18.98 -26.30 20.27
CA THR A 343 -19.13 -25.02 20.99
C THR A 343 -18.11 -23.97 20.51
N LEU A 344 -18.40 -22.69 20.70
CA LEU A 344 -17.46 -21.59 20.39
C LEU A 344 -16.07 -21.82 21.02
N GLN A 345 -16.03 -22.26 22.28
CA GLN A 345 -14.79 -22.60 22.96
C GLN A 345 -14.03 -23.76 22.27
N GLY A 346 -14.74 -24.81 21.86
CA GLY A 346 -14.16 -25.91 21.09
C GLY A 346 -13.64 -25.49 19.72
N TRP A 347 -14.37 -24.60 19.04
CA TRP A 347 -13.99 -24.02 17.75
C TRP A 347 -12.69 -23.19 17.84
N LEU A 348 -12.62 -22.23 18.78
CA LEU A 348 -11.42 -21.40 18.98
C LEU A 348 -10.22 -22.22 19.47
N ALA A 349 -10.45 -23.23 20.31
CA ALA A 349 -9.43 -24.20 20.71
C ALA A 349 -8.89 -24.99 19.51
N GLN A 350 -9.76 -25.49 18.63
CA GLN A 350 -9.38 -26.23 17.42
C GLN A 350 -8.56 -25.38 16.44
N TRP A 351 -8.91 -24.10 16.23
CA TRP A 351 -8.09 -23.17 15.44
C TRP A 351 -6.77 -22.82 16.10
N SER A 352 -6.73 -22.69 17.42
CA SER A 352 -5.49 -22.47 18.19
C SER A 352 -4.53 -23.64 18.04
N MET A 353 -5.01 -24.88 18.15
CA MET A 353 -4.24 -26.10 17.87
C MET A 353 -3.75 -26.13 16.41
N THR A 354 -4.64 -25.85 15.46
CA THR A 354 -4.29 -25.85 14.02
C THR A 354 -3.18 -24.86 13.71
N THR A 355 -3.24 -23.68 14.32
CA THR A 355 -2.25 -22.61 14.14
C THR A 355 -0.90 -22.96 14.75
N LEU A 356 -0.89 -23.53 15.96
CA LEU A 356 0.33 -23.98 16.62
C LEU A 356 1.03 -25.12 15.87
N LEU A 357 0.27 -26.11 15.38
CA LEU A 357 0.81 -27.29 14.71
C LEU A 357 1.12 -27.05 13.22
N ASN A 358 0.30 -26.25 12.51
CA ASN A 358 0.45 -25.96 11.09
C ASN A 358 -0.25 -24.64 10.67
N HIS A 359 0.34 -23.50 11.07
CA HIS A 359 -0.10 -22.15 10.67
C HIS A 359 -0.37 -21.95 9.17
N LYS A 360 0.26 -22.74 8.27
CA LYS A 360 -0.01 -22.67 6.82
C LYS A 360 -1.43 -23.09 6.48
N THR A 361 -1.98 -24.08 7.19
CA THR A 361 -3.39 -24.46 7.07
C THR A 361 -4.28 -23.30 7.55
N THR A 362 -3.96 -22.66 8.67
CA THR A 362 -4.70 -21.47 9.13
C THR A 362 -4.69 -20.36 8.08
N LEU A 363 -3.52 -19.99 7.52
CA LEU A 363 -3.43 -18.97 6.44
C LEU A 363 -4.30 -19.31 5.22
N SER A 364 -4.27 -20.57 4.78
CA SER A 364 -5.10 -21.01 3.65
C SER A 364 -6.59 -20.92 3.97
N TYR A 365 -7.01 -21.24 5.19
CA TYR A 365 -8.43 -21.18 5.57
C TYR A 365 -8.92 -19.77 5.88
N LEU A 366 -8.08 -18.88 6.42
CA LEU A 366 -8.36 -17.45 6.46
C LEU A 366 -8.63 -16.90 5.03
N ALA A 367 -7.85 -17.36 4.04
CA ALA A 367 -8.07 -17.01 2.64
C ALA A 367 -9.33 -17.67 2.02
N TYR A 368 -9.65 -18.92 2.38
CA TYR A 368 -10.87 -19.60 1.91
C TYR A 368 -12.14 -18.95 2.47
N LEU A 369 -12.16 -18.68 3.78
CA LEU A 369 -13.30 -18.14 4.54
C LEU A 369 -13.47 -16.61 4.41
N GLY A 370 -12.51 -15.90 3.80
CA GLY A 370 -12.68 -14.50 3.41
C GLY A 370 -12.22 -13.46 4.44
N TYR A 371 -11.13 -13.71 5.17
CA TYR A 371 -10.53 -12.75 6.10
C TYR A 371 -10.42 -11.34 5.49
N PRO A 372 -10.91 -10.28 6.17
CA PRO A 372 -11.19 -9.00 5.53
C PRO A 372 -9.95 -8.16 5.21
N ASP A 373 -8.91 -8.19 6.07
CA ASP A 373 -7.67 -7.43 5.87
C ASP A 373 -6.78 -8.10 4.80
N GLU A 374 -6.29 -7.30 3.84
CA GLU A 374 -5.37 -7.75 2.79
C GLU A 374 -4.12 -8.43 3.37
N GLN A 375 -3.63 -7.96 4.52
CA GLN A 375 -2.54 -8.57 5.25
C GLN A 375 -3.03 -9.73 6.11
N ARG A 376 -3.48 -10.84 5.50
CA ARG A 376 -3.88 -12.09 6.20
C ARG A 376 -2.91 -12.61 7.28
N THR A 377 -1.64 -12.20 7.23
CA THR A 377 -0.64 -12.48 8.28
C THR A 377 -0.90 -11.74 9.59
N SER A 378 -1.72 -10.68 9.61
CA SER A 378 -2.14 -9.93 10.81
C SER A 378 -3.00 -10.75 11.76
N ALA A 379 -3.67 -11.80 11.25
CA ALA A 379 -4.40 -12.80 12.04
C ALA A 379 -3.50 -13.69 12.89
N LEU A 380 -2.18 -13.66 12.68
CA LEU A 380 -1.20 -14.55 13.31
C LEU A 380 -0.15 -13.78 14.12
N LEU A 381 0.24 -14.34 15.26
CA LEU A 381 1.28 -13.82 16.13
C LEU A 381 2.45 -14.79 16.21
N THR A 382 3.64 -14.34 15.80
CA THR A 382 4.89 -15.07 16.07
C THR A 382 5.34 -14.81 17.50
N THR A 383 5.35 -15.86 18.31
CA THR A 383 5.75 -15.84 19.72
C THR A 383 7.27 -15.67 19.89
N ARG A 384 7.71 -15.38 21.11
CA ARG A 384 9.14 -15.25 21.45
C ARG A 384 9.87 -16.60 21.36
N PRO A 385 11.19 -16.60 21.08
CA PRO A 385 12.01 -17.81 21.12
C PRO A 385 11.86 -18.60 22.43
N ARG A 386 11.44 -19.87 22.34
CA ARG A 386 11.23 -20.78 23.48
C ARG A 386 12.46 -20.88 24.40
N LYS A 387 13.66 -20.80 23.82
CA LYS A 387 14.95 -20.80 24.56
C LYS A 387 15.15 -19.57 25.44
N VAL A 388 14.49 -18.44 25.17
CA VAL A 388 14.55 -17.23 26.00
C VAL A 388 13.57 -17.35 27.16
N ASP A 389 12.35 -17.81 26.91
CA ASP A 389 11.33 -18.00 27.95
C ASP A 389 11.75 -19.10 28.95
N ARG A 390 12.27 -20.24 28.46
CA ARG A 390 12.85 -21.30 29.32
C ARG A 390 14.01 -20.77 30.18
N ARG A 391 14.86 -19.87 29.66
CA ARG A 391 15.95 -19.24 30.47
C ARG A 391 15.39 -18.31 31.54
N LYS A 392 14.37 -17.50 31.23
CA LYS A 392 13.72 -16.60 32.20
C LYS A 392 12.85 -17.32 33.23
N GLY A 393 12.45 -18.56 32.96
CA GLY A 393 11.64 -19.38 33.89
C GLY A 393 10.15 -19.03 33.93
N LYS A 394 9.70 -18.09 33.08
CA LYS A 394 8.31 -17.67 32.96
C LYS A 394 7.96 -17.52 31.48
N VAL A 395 6.97 -18.27 31.03
CA VAL A 395 6.46 -18.27 29.66
C VAL A 395 5.21 -17.40 29.59
N THR A 396 5.09 -16.54 28.57
CA THR A 396 3.96 -15.60 28.39
C THR A 396 3.03 -15.96 27.22
N ARG A 397 3.12 -17.20 26.73
CA ARG A 397 2.32 -17.74 25.62
C ARG A 397 0.90 -18.09 26.06
N ASN A 398 0.01 -18.25 25.09
CA ASN A 398 -1.38 -18.67 25.31
C ASN A 398 -1.65 -20.11 24.89
N VAL A 399 -0.83 -20.69 23.99
CA VAL A 399 -1.01 -22.06 23.51
C VAL A 399 0.21 -22.93 23.85
N PHE A 400 -0.03 -24.05 24.55
CA PHE A 400 1.02 -24.96 25.03
C PHE A 400 0.89 -26.35 24.42
N LEU A 401 2.02 -26.94 24.02
CA LEU A 401 2.08 -28.29 23.45
C LEU A 401 2.57 -29.30 24.49
N CYS A 402 1.77 -30.33 24.79
CA CYS A 402 2.10 -31.37 25.73
C CYS A 402 2.12 -32.75 25.06
N TYR A 403 3.21 -33.49 25.26
CA TYR A 403 3.35 -34.86 24.77
C TYR A 403 2.99 -35.86 25.86
N VAL A 404 2.09 -36.80 25.55
CA VAL A 404 1.61 -37.83 26.49
C VAL A 404 2.23 -39.18 26.11
N CYS A 405 3.19 -39.63 26.92
CA CYS A 405 4.05 -40.79 26.66
C CYS A 405 3.87 -41.88 27.73
N GLY A 406 4.02 -43.15 27.37
CA GLY A 406 3.81 -44.26 28.30
C GLY A 406 3.44 -45.58 27.64
N ALA A 407 3.39 -46.65 28.42
CA ALA A 407 3.17 -48.01 27.91
C ALA A 407 1.82 -48.18 27.16
N ALA A 408 1.73 -49.21 26.31
CA ALA A 408 0.44 -49.62 25.75
C ALA A 408 -0.53 -50.02 26.88
N GLY A 409 -1.80 -49.62 26.79
CA GLY A 409 -2.80 -49.88 27.83
C GLY A 409 -2.72 -48.98 29.07
N SER A 410 -1.75 -48.06 29.19
CA SER A 410 -1.62 -47.18 30.38
C SER A 410 -2.65 -46.04 30.49
N GLY A 411 -3.73 -46.05 29.70
CA GLY A 411 -4.82 -45.06 29.81
C GLY A 411 -4.54 -43.67 29.21
N LYS A 412 -3.45 -43.49 28.44
CA LYS A 412 -3.13 -42.24 27.72
C LYS A 412 -4.34 -41.68 26.95
N THR A 413 -4.94 -42.51 26.10
CA THR A 413 -6.07 -42.10 25.24
C THR A 413 -7.31 -41.73 26.05
N SER A 414 -7.54 -42.40 27.20
CA SER A 414 -8.61 -42.05 28.13
C SER A 414 -8.38 -40.66 28.74
N LEU A 415 -7.14 -40.32 29.09
CA LEU A 415 -6.78 -38.99 29.60
C LEU A 415 -6.99 -37.89 28.55
N LEU A 416 -6.58 -38.12 27.28
CA LEU A 416 -6.86 -37.20 26.17
C LEU A 416 -8.37 -37.02 25.95
N ARG A 417 -9.14 -38.12 25.91
CA ARG A 417 -10.59 -38.06 25.71
C ARG A 417 -11.29 -37.31 26.84
N SER A 418 -10.89 -37.55 28.08
CA SER A 418 -11.39 -36.83 29.26
C SER A 418 -11.14 -35.33 29.16
N PHE A 419 -9.97 -34.92 28.67
CA PHE A 419 -9.64 -33.50 28.48
C PHE A 419 -10.52 -32.80 27.44
N ALA A 420 -10.90 -33.51 26.37
CA ALA A 420 -11.83 -33.04 25.35
C ALA A 420 -13.33 -33.23 25.75
N GLY A 421 -13.63 -33.51 27.02
CA GLY A 421 -15.00 -33.70 27.52
C GLY A 421 -15.70 -34.96 26.99
N LYS A 422 -14.96 -35.92 26.41
CA LYS A 422 -15.55 -37.12 25.79
C LYS A 422 -15.70 -38.26 26.82
N PRO A 423 -16.78 -39.05 26.75
CA PRO A 423 -17.02 -40.13 27.70
C PRO A 423 -15.94 -41.22 27.62
N PHE A 424 -15.72 -41.87 28.77
CA PHE A 424 -14.85 -43.03 28.94
C PHE A 424 -15.32 -44.21 28.07
N ARG A 425 -14.38 -45.01 27.58
CA ARG A 425 -14.62 -46.24 26.81
C ARG A 425 -13.95 -47.41 27.52
N GLU A 426 -14.71 -48.46 27.84
CA GLU A 426 -14.18 -49.70 28.43
C GLU A 426 -13.35 -50.52 27.41
N THR A 427 -13.68 -50.43 26.12
CA THR A 427 -12.98 -51.15 25.05
C THR A 427 -11.61 -50.53 24.78
N TYR A 428 -10.55 -51.33 24.87
CA TYR A 428 -9.20 -50.91 24.52
C TYR A 428 -8.97 -50.92 23.00
N GLU A 429 -8.62 -49.76 22.45
CA GLU A 429 -8.24 -49.56 21.04
C GLU A 429 -6.76 -49.12 20.97
N PRO A 430 -5.87 -49.88 20.29
CA PRO A 430 -4.46 -49.49 20.16
C PRO A 430 -4.25 -48.24 19.29
N THR A 431 -3.57 -47.24 19.85
CA THR A 431 -3.16 -46.01 19.18
C THR A 431 -2.27 -46.32 17.97
N SER A 432 -2.81 -46.18 16.75
CA SER A 432 -2.13 -46.53 15.49
C SER A 432 -1.56 -45.33 14.73
N LYS A 433 -2.05 -44.13 15.01
CA LYS A 433 -1.67 -42.84 14.40
C LYS A 433 -1.36 -41.82 15.51
N MET A 434 -0.90 -40.64 15.12
CA MET A 434 -0.87 -39.46 15.98
C MET A 434 -2.32 -39.06 16.35
N VAL A 435 -2.63 -38.93 17.64
CA VAL A 435 -3.88 -38.35 18.14
C VAL A 435 -3.55 -37.02 18.79
N SER A 436 -4.32 -35.97 18.47
CA SER A 436 -4.20 -34.66 19.11
C SER A 436 -5.58 -34.24 19.62
N VAL A 437 -5.63 -33.68 20.83
CA VAL A 437 -6.83 -33.04 21.39
C VAL A 437 -6.47 -31.67 21.93
N VAL A 438 -7.44 -30.77 21.96
CA VAL A 438 -7.27 -29.41 22.49
C VAL A 438 -8.50 -28.97 23.27
N ASN A 439 -8.25 -28.29 24.37
CA ASN A 439 -9.25 -27.60 25.17
C ASN A 439 -8.59 -26.42 25.90
N ALA A 440 -9.40 -25.52 26.41
CA ALA A 440 -9.00 -24.43 27.28
C ALA A 440 -8.79 -24.90 28.73
N VAL A 441 -7.98 -24.14 29.47
CA VAL A 441 -7.67 -24.29 30.89
C VAL A 441 -7.51 -22.91 31.49
N ASP A 442 -8.33 -22.57 32.49
CA ASP A 442 -8.21 -21.31 33.22
C ASP A 442 -7.04 -21.37 34.21
N ILE A 443 -6.12 -20.41 34.12
CA ILE A 443 -5.04 -20.20 35.11
C ILE A 443 -5.00 -18.72 35.51
N ASP A 444 -5.04 -18.48 36.82
CA ASP A 444 -4.99 -17.14 37.44
C ASP A 444 -6.00 -16.13 36.84
N GLY A 445 -7.18 -16.63 36.40
CA GLY A 445 -8.21 -15.83 35.74
C GLY A 445 -7.93 -15.52 34.26
N SER A 446 -7.01 -16.25 33.62
CA SER A 446 -6.74 -16.16 32.18
C SER A 446 -6.89 -17.51 31.49
N GLU A 447 -7.65 -17.55 30.40
CA GLU A 447 -7.82 -18.75 29.57
C GLU A 447 -6.51 -19.08 28.84
N LYS A 448 -6.13 -20.37 28.81
CA LYS A 448 -4.97 -20.91 28.09
C LYS A 448 -5.36 -22.16 27.32
N TYR A 449 -4.90 -22.31 26.08
CA TYR A 449 -5.15 -23.51 25.29
C TYR A 449 -4.04 -24.54 25.49
N LEU A 450 -4.42 -25.77 25.82
CA LEU A 450 -3.51 -26.89 25.97
C LEU A 450 -3.76 -27.90 24.83
N VAL A 451 -2.71 -28.25 24.11
CA VAL A 451 -2.74 -29.29 23.07
C VAL A 451 -2.08 -30.54 23.63
N LEU A 452 -2.83 -31.63 23.78
CA LEU A 452 -2.29 -32.94 24.19
C LEU A 452 -2.09 -33.82 22.95
N GLN A 453 -0.90 -34.39 22.79
CA GLN A 453 -0.59 -35.32 21.70
C GLN A 453 -0.16 -36.70 22.21
N GLU A 454 -0.80 -37.77 21.71
CA GLU A 454 -0.45 -39.17 21.98
C GLU A 454 0.01 -39.87 20.68
N PHE A 455 1.16 -40.50 20.74
CA PHE A 455 1.78 -41.17 19.60
C PHE A 455 1.47 -42.67 19.56
N GLY A 456 1.05 -43.17 18.40
CA GLY A 456 1.11 -44.61 18.13
C GLY A 456 2.56 -45.12 18.12
N SER A 457 2.76 -46.40 18.45
CA SER A 457 4.08 -47.00 18.74
C SER A 457 5.14 -46.80 17.65
N LYS A 458 4.73 -46.75 16.37
CA LYS A 458 5.63 -46.44 15.24
C LYS A 458 6.12 -44.99 15.23
N TYR A 459 5.26 -44.05 15.61
CA TYR A 459 5.53 -42.60 15.54
C TYR A 459 6.18 -42.07 16.82
N GLU A 460 5.98 -42.71 17.97
CA GLU A 460 6.58 -42.27 19.25
C GLU A 460 8.12 -42.25 19.16
N ALA A 461 8.72 -43.35 18.72
CA ALA A 461 10.18 -43.43 18.53
C ALA A 461 10.71 -42.49 17.44
N GLU A 462 9.92 -42.15 16.42
CA GLU A 462 10.32 -41.18 15.40
C GLU A 462 10.31 -39.75 15.95
N THR A 463 9.25 -39.37 16.66
CA THR A 463 9.13 -38.04 17.27
C THR A 463 10.18 -37.82 18.35
N LEU A 464 10.36 -38.77 19.27
CA LEU A 464 11.26 -38.60 20.41
C LEU A 464 12.75 -38.62 20.03
N ARG A 465 13.12 -39.17 18.87
CA ARG A 465 14.49 -39.07 18.32
C ARG A 465 14.78 -37.72 17.68
N ALA A 466 13.75 -37.01 17.22
CA ALA A 466 13.90 -35.77 16.48
C ALA A 466 13.93 -34.58 17.44
N SER A 467 15.13 -34.11 17.84
CA SER A 467 15.30 -32.93 18.72
C SER A 467 14.40 -31.77 18.32
N LYS A 468 14.32 -31.45 17.01
CA LYS A 468 13.42 -30.41 16.49
C LYS A 468 11.96 -30.58 16.91
N LYS A 469 11.42 -31.82 16.92
CA LYS A 469 10.05 -32.11 17.37
C LYS A 469 9.93 -32.01 18.89
N THR A 470 10.86 -32.61 19.65
CA THR A 470 10.84 -32.56 21.12
C THR A 470 11.06 -31.14 21.66
N ASP A 471 11.81 -30.29 20.96
CA ASP A 471 12.04 -28.89 21.33
C ASP A 471 10.77 -28.03 21.22
N PHE A 472 9.78 -28.42 20.40
CA PHE A 472 8.45 -27.79 20.36
C PHE A 472 7.53 -28.20 21.53
N ALA A 473 7.84 -29.27 22.27
CA ALA A 473 7.07 -29.62 23.45
C ALA A 473 7.32 -28.62 24.59
N ASP A 474 6.25 -28.17 25.24
CA ASP A 474 6.31 -27.37 26.46
C ASP A 474 6.42 -28.25 27.70
N VAL A 475 5.71 -29.39 27.71
CA VAL A 475 5.69 -30.36 28.81
C VAL A 475 5.64 -31.78 28.25
N ILE A 476 6.24 -32.75 28.93
CA ILE A 476 5.98 -34.18 28.73
C ILE A 476 5.24 -34.74 29.95
N VAL A 477 4.10 -35.39 29.70
CA VAL A 477 3.33 -36.13 30.69
C VAL A 477 3.62 -37.61 30.52
N TYR A 478 4.28 -38.21 31.51
CA TYR A 478 4.53 -39.65 31.52
C TYR A 478 3.43 -40.38 32.29
N VAL A 479 2.75 -41.28 31.60
CA VAL A 479 1.58 -42.01 32.09
C VAL A 479 1.90 -43.48 32.33
N HIS A 480 1.79 -43.90 33.58
CA HIS A 480 1.84 -45.31 33.99
C HIS A 480 0.53 -45.72 34.64
N ASP A 481 0.23 -47.02 34.58
CA ASP A 481 -0.95 -47.65 35.15
C ASP A 481 -0.59 -48.11 36.57
N SER A 482 -1.29 -47.60 37.58
CA SER A 482 -1.02 -47.97 38.98
C SER A 482 -1.27 -49.45 39.29
N SER A 483 -2.06 -50.14 38.46
CA SER A 483 -2.37 -51.57 38.59
C SER A 483 -1.45 -52.51 37.79
N ASP A 484 -0.77 -52.01 36.74
CA ASP A 484 0.24 -52.81 36.03
C ASP A 484 1.63 -52.63 36.64
N THR A 485 2.15 -53.72 37.19
CA THR A 485 3.51 -53.84 37.74
C THR A 485 4.65 -53.45 36.80
N ASN A 486 4.47 -53.44 35.47
CA ASN A 486 5.54 -53.20 34.50
C ASN A 486 5.49 -51.80 33.87
N SER A 487 4.33 -51.14 33.87
CA SER A 487 4.07 -49.92 33.11
C SER A 487 5.03 -48.77 33.42
N PHE A 488 5.47 -48.63 34.67
CA PHE A 488 6.42 -47.58 35.08
C PHE A 488 7.83 -47.77 34.49
N SER A 489 8.29 -49.02 34.30
CA SER A 489 9.62 -49.30 33.76
C SER A 489 9.81 -48.71 32.35
N TYR A 490 8.72 -48.64 31.58
CA TYR A 490 8.67 -48.05 30.24
C TYR A 490 9.10 -46.56 30.24
N ILE A 491 8.61 -45.79 31.21
CA ILE A 491 8.91 -44.35 31.35
C ILE A 491 10.40 -44.12 31.58
N SER A 492 10.99 -44.87 32.51
CA SER A 492 12.40 -44.75 32.86
C SER A 492 13.30 -45.07 31.66
N ASN A 493 12.99 -46.15 30.93
CA ASN A 493 13.71 -46.54 29.72
C ASN A 493 13.58 -45.51 28.60
N LEU A 494 12.36 -45.01 28.32
CA LEU A 494 12.08 -44.05 27.26
C LEU A 494 12.84 -42.73 27.49
N ARG A 495 12.85 -42.21 28.73
CA ARG A 495 13.61 -41.00 29.08
C ARG A 495 15.11 -41.16 28.89
N GLN A 496 15.68 -42.27 29.35
CA GLN A 496 17.11 -42.56 29.20
C GLN A 496 17.51 -42.76 27.74
N GLN A 497 16.66 -43.44 26.95
CA GLN A 497 16.92 -43.74 25.54
C GLN A 497 16.95 -42.47 24.66
N TYR A 498 16.11 -41.48 24.95
CA TYR A 498 15.92 -40.29 24.11
C TYR A 498 16.44 -38.98 24.73
N ASN A 499 17.06 -39.02 25.92
CA ASN A 499 17.65 -37.86 26.60
C ASN A 499 16.67 -36.68 26.79
N LEU A 500 15.48 -36.98 27.31
CA LEU A 500 14.35 -36.03 27.41
C LEU A 500 14.39 -35.14 28.66
N ASP A 501 15.43 -35.25 29.49
CA ASP A 501 15.55 -34.57 30.80
C ASP A 501 15.74 -33.03 30.69
N HIS A 502 15.80 -32.48 29.48
CA HIS A 502 15.82 -31.04 29.21
C HIS A 502 14.41 -30.42 29.10
N ILE A 503 13.35 -31.23 29.18
CA ILE A 503 11.95 -30.80 28.98
C ILE A 503 11.18 -30.92 30.31
N PRO A 504 10.38 -29.90 30.69
CA PRO A 504 9.52 -29.95 31.87
C PRO A 504 8.63 -31.19 31.86
N THR A 505 8.52 -31.86 33.01
CA THR A 505 7.98 -33.21 33.10
C THR A 505 6.98 -33.35 34.25
N LEU A 506 5.83 -33.96 33.97
CA LEU A 506 4.87 -34.42 34.98
C LEU A 506 4.73 -35.95 34.90
N LEU A 507 4.59 -36.63 36.04
CA LEU A 507 4.26 -38.05 36.09
C LEU A 507 2.82 -38.23 36.57
N VAL A 508 2.09 -39.12 35.91
CA VAL A 508 0.68 -39.42 36.18
C VAL A 508 0.54 -40.93 36.38
N ALA A 509 -0.16 -41.31 37.45
CA ALA A 509 -0.57 -42.67 37.77
C ALA A 509 -2.06 -42.82 37.42
N THR A 510 -2.37 -43.45 36.29
CA THR A 510 -3.74 -43.71 35.84
C THR A 510 -4.30 -44.99 36.48
N LYS A 511 -5.64 -45.08 36.48
CA LYS A 511 -6.41 -46.21 37.03
C LYS A 511 -6.27 -46.34 38.54
N SER A 512 -6.30 -45.20 39.25
CA SER A 512 -6.30 -45.15 40.72
C SER A 512 -7.58 -45.71 41.37
N ASP A 513 -8.59 -46.08 40.56
CA ASP A 513 -9.76 -46.86 40.95
C ASP A 513 -9.49 -48.37 41.09
N LEU A 514 -8.33 -48.84 40.62
CA LEU A 514 -7.88 -50.23 40.73
C LEU A 514 -6.84 -50.40 41.85
N ASP A 515 -6.65 -51.64 42.30
CA ASP A 515 -5.66 -51.98 43.33
C ASP A 515 -4.24 -51.55 42.94
N LEU A 516 -3.58 -50.83 43.85
CA LEU A 516 -2.22 -50.33 43.66
C LEU A 516 -1.20 -51.48 43.62
N ALA A 517 -0.59 -51.68 42.47
CA ALA A 517 0.43 -52.70 42.25
C ALA A 517 1.86 -52.15 42.47
N GLN A 518 2.69 -52.93 43.16
CA GLN A 518 4.10 -52.61 43.35
C GLN A 518 4.85 -52.66 42.01
N GLN A 519 5.50 -51.55 41.65
CA GLN A 519 6.15 -51.40 40.35
C GLN A 519 7.49 -52.16 40.30
N ARG A 520 7.70 -52.93 39.24
CA ARG A 520 8.92 -53.71 38.94
C ARG A 520 9.99 -52.81 38.33
N HIS A 521 10.51 -51.93 39.17
CA HIS A 521 11.59 -50.99 38.86
C HIS A 521 12.50 -50.86 40.09
N GLU A 522 13.74 -50.41 39.91
CA GLU A 522 14.74 -50.29 41.00
C GLU A 522 14.26 -49.45 42.19
N VAL A 523 13.36 -48.51 41.93
CA VAL A 523 12.67 -47.66 42.91
C VAL A 523 11.21 -47.47 42.53
N GLN A 524 10.36 -47.28 43.54
CA GLN A 524 8.95 -46.92 43.34
C GLN A 524 8.79 -45.50 42.75
N PRO A 525 7.66 -45.19 42.10
CA PRO A 525 7.46 -43.95 41.36
C PRO A 525 7.65 -42.66 42.18
N ASP A 526 7.22 -42.64 43.44
CA ASP A 526 7.37 -41.50 44.34
C ASP A 526 8.83 -41.22 44.71
N VAL A 527 9.60 -42.27 45.01
CA VAL A 527 11.05 -42.20 45.28
C VAL A 527 11.81 -41.79 44.01
N TYR A 528 11.39 -42.26 42.84
CA TYR A 528 11.96 -41.87 41.56
C TYR A 528 11.79 -40.38 41.28
N CYS A 529 10.58 -39.84 41.44
CA CYS A 529 10.32 -38.40 41.31
C CYS A 529 11.18 -37.58 42.28
N ARG A 530 11.21 -37.93 43.57
CA ARG A 530 12.00 -37.21 44.58
C ARG A 530 13.49 -37.21 44.27
N ARG A 531 14.05 -38.31 43.76
CA ARG A 531 15.47 -38.39 43.32
C ARG A 531 15.80 -37.45 42.16
N LEU A 532 14.80 -37.05 41.38
CA LEU A 532 14.92 -36.13 40.26
C LEU A 532 14.47 -34.70 40.59
N GLY A 533 14.09 -34.42 41.84
CA GLY A 533 13.53 -33.11 42.23
C GLY A 533 12.14 -32.83 41.65
N LEU A 534 11.43 -33.85 41.16
CA LEU A 534 10.09 -33.72 40.59
C LEU A 534 9.01 -33.93 41.66
N GLN A 535 7.81 -33.40 41.39
CA GLN A 535 6.60 -33.75 42.15
C GLN A 535 6.30 -35.25 42.07
N VAL A 536 5.74 -35.81 43.14
CA VAL A 536 5.28 -37.21 43.15
C VAL A 536 4.15 -37.41 42.13
N PRO A 537 3.94 -38.63 41.59
CA PRO A 537 2.97 -38.82 40.52
C PRO A 537 1.55 -38.44 40.93
N VAL A 538 0.85 -37.73 40.06
CA VAL A 538 -0.58 -37.38 40.24
C VAL A 538 -1.41 -38.62 39.97
N ALA A 539 -2.15 -39.10 40.97
CA ALA A 539 -3.07 -40.23 40.83
C ALA A 539 -4.38 -39.77 40.20
N VAL A 540 -4.80 -40.44 39.12
CA VAL A 540 -6.04 -40.12 38.39
C VAL A 540 -6.81 -41.39 38.01
N SER A 541 -8.14 -41.28 38.02
CA SER A 541 -9.04 -42.23 37.39
C SER A 541 -10.02 -41.49 36.50
N VAL A 542 -9.85 -41.68 35.19
CA VAL A 542 -10.82 -41.18 34.20
C VAL A 542 -12.16 -41.93 34.32
N LYS A 543 -12.15 -43.18 34.79
CA LYS A 543 -13.35 -44.01 34.92
C LYS A 543 -14.28 -43.53 36.04
N THR A 544 -13.72 -42.96 37.11
CA THR A 544 -14.49 -42.37 38.24
C THR A 544 -14.48 -40.84 38.22
N GLU A 545 -14.09 -40.22 37.09
CA GLU A 545 -14.01 -38.76 36.89
C GLU A 545 -13.07 -38.02 37.87
N GLN A 546 -12.16 -38.76 38.53
CA GLN A 546 -11.19 -38.25 39.48
C GLN A 546 -9.88 -37.88 38.77
N VAL A 547 -9.83 -36.70 38.14
CA VAL A 547 -8.67 -36.22 37.36
C VAL A 547 -7.74 -35.25 38.10
N ALA A 548 -8.01 -34.95 39.38
CA ALA A 548 -7.11 -34.26 40.32
C ALA A 548 -6.43 -32.98 39.75
N ASP A 549 -7.19 -32.16 39.02
CA ASP A 549 -6.75 -30.92 38.35
C ASP A 549 -5.47 -31.06 37.49
N VAL A 550 -5.22 -32.26 36.97
CA VAL A 550 -4.00 -32.61 36.22
C VAL A 550 -3.74 -31.67 35.04
N PHE A 551 -4.78 -31.18 34.37
CA PHE A 551 -4.68 -30.25 33.24
C PHE A 551 -4.23 -28.85 33.67
N HIS A 552 -4.75 -28.35 34.80
CA HIS A 552 -4.27 -27.12 35.44
C HIS A 552 -2.79 -27.26 35.85
N ALA A 553 -2.39 -28.42 36.40
CA ALA A 553 -1.00 -28.71 36.74
C ALA A 553 -0.08 -28.72 35.51
N ILE A 554 -0.50 -29.31 34.39
CA ILE A 554 0.24 -29.32 33.12
C ILE A 554 0.46 -27.89 32.61
N CYS A 555 -0.59 -27.07 32.52
CA CYS A 555 -0.46 -25.68 32.08
C CYS A 555 0.38 -24.83 33.06
N SER A 556 0.24 -25.05 34.38
CA SER A 556 1.06 -24.38 35.40
C SER A 556 2.55 -24.66 35.22
N ILE A 557 2.90 -25.92 34.88
CA ILE A 557 4.27 -26.35 34.56
C ILE A 557 4.74 -25.74 33.24
N ALA A 558 3.89 -25.69 32.22
CA ALA A 558 4.22 -25.06 30.93
C ALA A 558 4.54 -23.57 31.08
N MET A 559 3.82 -22.87 31.96
CA MET A 559 4.06 -21.46 32.29
C MET A 559 5.31 -21.23 33.15
N ASN A 560 5.63 -22.15 34.08
CA ASN A 560 6.72 -22.02 35.06
C ASN A 560 7.65 -23.26 35.04
N PRO A 561 8.43 -23.46 33.96
CA PRO A 561 9.07 -24.74 33.65
C PRO A 561 10.15 -25.22 34.64
N HIS A 562 10.89 -24.31 35.28
CA HIS A 562 12.12 -24.65 36.04
C HIS A 562 11.91 -25.67 37.17
N ALA A 563 10.75 -25.64 37.83
CA ALA A 563 10.46 -26.53 38.96
C ALA A 563 10.15 -27.98 38.55
N ALA A 564 9.95 -28.24 37.26
CA ALA A 564 9.56 -29.54 36.71
C ALA A 564 10.62 -30.13 35.74
N ILE A 565 11.81 -29.54 35.65
CA ILE A 565 12.92 -30.09 34.85
C ILE A 565 13.64 -31.18 35.66
N PRO A 566 13.75 -32.43 35.16
CA PRO A 566 14.40 -33.51 35.89
C PRO A 566 15.86 -33.22 36.28
N GLY A 567 16.13 -33.16 37.58
CA GLY A 567 17.44 -32.85 38.14
C GLY A 567 17.78 -31.35 38.20
N GLY A 568 16.78 -30.47 38.05
CA GLY A 568 16.88 -29.03 38.27
C GLY A 568 17.39 -28.21 37.08
N ALA A 569 17.13 -26.90 37.12
CA ALA A 569 17.43 -25.96 36.03
C ALA A 569 18.91 -25.95 35.59
N ASP A 570 19.85 -26.18 36.51
CA ASP A 570 21.30 -26.22 36.22
C ASP A 570 21.69 -27.34 35.24
N ARG A 571 20.89 -28.42 35.16
CA ARG A 571 21.09 -29.49 34.17
C ARG A 571 20.62 -29.12 32.76
N ALA A 572 19.70 -28.16 32.62
CA ALA A 572 19.24 -27.68 31.32
C ALA A 572 20.30 -26.83 30.57
N MET A 573 21.34 -26.35 31.26
CA MET A 573 22.45 -25.62 30.64
C MET A 573 23.44 -26.58 29.96
N THR A 574 23.78 -26.29 28.70
CA THR A 574 24.76 -27.06 27.93
C THR A 574 26.19 -26.87 28.47
N ALA A 575 27.09 -27.81 28.19
CA ALA A 575 28.46 -27.78 28.73
C ALA A 575 29.27 -26.53 28.31
N SER A 576 29.02 -26.01 27.11
CA SER A 576 29.60 -24.76 26.60
C SER A 576 29.10 -23.52 27.33
N GLU A 577 27.83 -23.49 27.75
CA GLU A 577 27.25 -22.40 28.53
C GLU A 577 27.79 -22.39 29.96
N ARG A 578 27.95 -23.57 30.59
CA ARG A 578 28.61 -23.69 31.90
C ARG A 578 30.03 -23.13 31.84
N LEU A 579 30.80 -23.50 30.82
CA LEU A 579 32.16 -22.98 30.61
C LEU A 579 32.17 -21.45 30.49
N ARG A 580 31.25 -20.86 29.71
CA ARG A 580 31.12 -19.40 29.62
C ARG A 580 30.86 -18.75 30.98
N VAL A 581 29.88 -19.25 31.75
CA VAL A 581 29.55 -18.71 33.08
C VAL A 581 30.74 -18.78 34.03
N TYR A 582 31.47 -19.90 34.07
CA TYR A 582 32.69 -20.01 34.88
C TYR A 582 33.77 -19.00 34.47
N VAL A 583 33.98 -18.78 33.16
CA VAL A 583 34.93 -17.78 32.66
C VAL A 583 34.53 -16.36 33.10
N THR A 584 33.26 -15.95 32.97
CA THR A 584 32.83 -14.62 33.42
C THR A 584 32.99 -14.43 34.94
N PHE A 585 32.68 -15.46 35.73
CA PHE A 585 32.78 -15.39 37.19
C PHE A 585 34.23 -15.28 37.67
N THR A 586 35.15 -16.01 37.04
CA THR A 586 36.59 -15.91 37.35
C THR A 586 37.19 -14.55 36.97
N ALA A 587 36.76 -13.95 35.85
CA ALA A 587 37.19 -12.61 35.44
C ALA A 587 36.79 -11.53 36.46
N LEU A 588 35.56 -11.59 36.99
CA LEU A 588 35.06 -10.65 38.01
C LEU A 588 35.83 -10.76 39.34
N LEU A 589 36.11 -11.98 39.81
CA LEU A 589 36.90 -12.21 41.02
C LEU A 589 38.37 -11.76 40.86
N GLY A 590 38.95 -11.94 39.67
CA GLY A 590 40.27 -11.41 39.33
C GLY A 590 40.33 -9.87 39.34
N GLY A 591 39.32 -9.20 38.78
CA GLY A 591 39.21 -7.74 38.81
C GLY A 591 39.07 -7.17 40.22
N ALA A 592 38.20 -7.76 41.04
CA ALA A 592 37.95 -7.32 42.42
C ALA A 592 39.21 -7.43 43.30
N SER A 593 39.96 -8.54 43.18
CA SER A 593 41.19 -8.75 43.93
C SER A 593 42.33 -7.80 43.52
N ALA A 594 42.45 -7.48 42.23
CA ALA A 594 43.40 -6.46 41.74
C ALA A 594 43.08 -5.05 42.30
N GLY A 595 41.80 -4.66 42.34
CA GLY A 595 41.36 -3.38 42.92
C GLY A 595 41.67 -3.27 44.42
N LEU A 596 41.48 -4.36 45.17
CA LEU A 596 41.75 -4.41 46.62
C LEU A 596 43.25 -4.24 46.94
N VAL A 597 44.14 -4.78 46.08
CA VAL A 597 45.60 -4.56 46.19
C VAL A 597 46.00 -3.11 45.88
N MET A 598 45.33 -2.44 44.93
CA MET A 598 45.56 -1.01 44.68
C MET A 598 45.09 -0.14 45.86
N LEU A 599 43.94 -0.45 46.46
CA LEU A 599 43.41 0.25 47.64
C LEU A 599 44.32 0.08 48.87
N TYR A 600 44.86 -1.13 49.09
CA TYR A 600 45.83 -1.39 50.15
C TYR A 600 47.14 -0.60 49.95
N ARG A 601 47.56 -0.40 48.69
CA ARG A 601 48.74 0.41 48.35
C ARG A 601 48.54 1.92 48.49
N SER A 602 47.33 2.44 48.32
CA SER A 602 47.05 3.89 48.50
C SER A 602 46.96 4.29 49.97
N LEU A 603 46.50 3.39 50.85
CA LEU A 603 46.32 3.65 52.29
C LEU A 603 47.62 3.69 53.13
N LEU A 604 48.77 3.27 52.57
CA LEU A 604 50.05 3.12 53.29
C LEU A 604 51.11 4.19 53.00
N ARG A 605 50.74 5.34 52.40
CA ARG A 605 51.65 6.49 52.19
C ARG A 605 51.29 7.68 53.08
N PRO A 606 52.21 8.18 53.93
CA PRO A 606 51.94 9.34 54.78
C PRO A 606 52.28 10.68 54.08
N GLY A 607 51.29 11.56 53.97
CA GLY A 607 51.46 13.02 53.88
C GLY A 607 51.55 13.67 52.48
N GLY A 608 50.99 14.87 52.38
CA GLY A 608 51.17 15.80 51.26
C GLY A 608 49.99 15.85 50.29
N ALA A 609 49.48 17.06 50.01
CA ALA A 609 48.27 17.26 49.20
C ALA A 609 48.55 18.02 47.88
N ILE A 610 47.65 17.78 46.92
CA ILE A 610 47.36 18.56 45.68
C ILE A 610 48.26 18.27 44.45
N LEU A 611 47.53 18.04 43.35
CA LEU A 611 47.85 17.71 41.96
C LEU A 611 48.96 18.56 41.30
N PRO A 612 49.63 18.02 40.26
CA PRO A 612 49.13 18.28 38.89
C PRO A 612 48.99 17.02 38.01
N SER A 613 48.59 17.24 36.76
CA SER A 613 48.27 16.25 35.73
C SER A 613 49.48 15.46 35.20
N TRP A 614 49.18 14.35 34.50
CA TRP A 614 49.68 13.91 33.17
C TRP A 614 49.43 12.38 33.01
N THR A 615 49.28 11.92 31.77
CA THR A 615 48.76 10.59 31.40
C THR A 615 49.84 9.51 31.22
N THR A 616 49.47 8.23 31.32
CA THR A 616 50.03 6.99 30.68
C THR A 616 49.78 5.72 31.53
N PRO A 617 49.96 4.48 31.03
CA PRO A 617 49.65 3.94 29.70
C PRO A 617 48.82 2.63 29.77
N TRP A 618 48.21 2.30 30.92
CA TRP A 618 47.50 1.01 31.12
C TRP A 618 46.00 1.09 30.78
N ALA A 619 45.38 2.26 30.94
CA ALA A 619 43.97 2.48 30.62
C ALA A 619 43.69 2.38 29.11
N THR A 620 44.65 2.78 28.28
CA THR A 620 44.60 2.60 26.81
C THR A 620 44.65 1.12 26.43
N TRP A 621 45.49 0.30 27.06
CA TRP A 621 45.54 -1.14 26.81
C TRP A 621 44.23 -1.85 27.21
N LEU A 622 43.64 -1.48 28.35
CA LEU A 622 42.37 -2.06 28.78
C LEU A 622 41.20 -1.69 27.86
N LEU A 623 41.18 -0.45 27.36
CA LEU A 623 40.18 0.01 26.39
C LEU A 623 40.40 -0.58 24.98
N ASP A 624 41.65 -0.80 24.55
CA ASP A 624 41.95 -1.51 23.29
C ASP A 624 41.47 -2.97 23.34
N VAL A 625 41.68 -3.67 24.46
CA VAL A 625 41.18 -5.06 24.63
C VAL A 625 39.65 -5.11 24.61
N ILE A 626 38.97 -4.12 25.20
CA ILE A 626 37.51 -3.99 25.17
C ILE A 626 37.01 -3.59 23.76
N SER A 627 37.78 -2.80 23.02
CA SER A 627 37.51 -2.43 21.62
C SER A 627 37.64 -3.64 20.68
N GLN A 628 38.74 -4.40 20.79
CA GLN A 628 39.00 -5.59 19.97
C GLN A 628 38.00 -6.73 20.19
N LEU A 629 37.44 -6.87 21.40
CA LEU A 629 36.41 -7.88 21.68
C LEU A 629 35.04 -7.58 21.04
N ASN A 630 34.77 -6.35 20.63
CA ASN A 630 33.48 -5.93 20.04
C ASN A 630 33.52 -5.76 18.50
N SER A 631 34.65 -6.07 17.83
CA SER A 631 34.81 -5.83 16.37
C SER A 631 35.31 -7.03 15.55
N CYS A 632 35.07 -8.26 15.99
CA CYS A 632 35.13 -9.43 15.10
C CYS A 632 33.74 -9.73 14.50
N LYS A 633 33.51 -9.26 13.27
CA LYS A 633 32.38 -9.68 12.43
C LYS A 633 32.49 -11.17 12.07
N MET A 634 31.34 -11.78 11.81
CA MET A 634 31.24 -12.94 10.92
C MET A 634 30.85 -12.44 9.52
N GLU A 635 31.29 -13.17 8.48
CA GLU A 635 31.15 -12.90 7.03
C GLU A 635 32.17 -11.93 6.41
N HIS A 636 33.18 -12.50 5.76
CA HIS A 636 33.20 -12.58 4.29
C HIS A 636 34.09 -13.75 3.80
N ILE A 637 33.78 -14.28 2.61
CA ILE A 637 34.62 -15.22 1.84
C ILE A 637 34.92 -14.55 0.49
N MET A 638 36.03 -14.95 -0.13
CA MET A 638 36.52 -14.64 -1.49
C MET A 638 37.49 -13.47 -1.64
N ASP A 639 38.77 -13.87 -1.53
CA ASP A 639 39.86 -13.69 -2.50
C ASP A 639 40.45 -12.29 -2.81
N GLU A 640 41.79 -12.31 -2.83
CA GLU A 640 42.71 -11.20 -3.09
C GLU A 640 42.94 -11.02 -4.61
N ASP A 641 43.26 -9.80 -5.06
CA ASP A 641 44.42 -9.62 -5.94
C ASP A 641 44.95 -8.16 -5.97
N MET A 642 46.26 -8.05 -6.20
CA MET A 642 47.20 -6.99 -5.79
C MET A 642 47.09 -5.56 -6.41
N ASP A 643 47.66 -4.59 -5.68
CA ASP A 643 48.12 -3.27 -6.16
C ASP A 643 49.14 -3.34 -7.31
N PHE A 644 49.21 -2.29 -8.17
CA PHE A 644 50.49 -1.53 -8.34
C PHE A 644 50.40 -0.16 -9.04
N ASP A 645 51.11 0.80 -8.42
CA ASP A 645 51.86 1.96 -8.92
C ASP A 645 51.27 3.21 -9.63
N ALA A 646 51.77 4.33 -9.12
CA ALA A 646 51.62 5.71 -9.56
C ALA A 646 52.74 6.18 -10.50
N ASN A 647 52.55 7.34 -11.16
CA ASN A 647 53.55 8.41 -11.39
C ASN A 647 52.82 9.61 -12.05
N ALA A 648 52.75 10.85 -11.55
CA ALA A 648 53.73 11.80 -10.98
C ALA A 648 54.23 12.87 -11.98
N ALA A 649 53.66 14.09 -11.92
CA ALA A 649 54.23 15.37 -12.38
C ALA A 649 53.42 16.54 -11.76
N GLN A 650 53.90 17.18 -10.68
CA GLN A 650 54.69 18.44 -10.64
C GLN A 650 53.87 19.75 -10.66
N LYS A 651 54.33 20.72 -9.84
CA LYS A 651 53.58 21.86 -9.29
C LYS A 651 53.80 23.18 -10.04
N THR A 652 52.80 24.07 -10.05
CA THR A 652 52.85 25.50 -9.60
C THR A 652 51.51 26.21 -9.89
N PRO A 653 51.17 27.35 -9.24
CA PRO A 653 51.14 27.64 -7.81
C PRO A 653 49.72 28.04 -7.32
N GLN A 654 49.52 28.19 -6.00
CA GLN A 654 48.22 28.54 -5.42
C GLN A 654 47.77 29.97 -5.72
N PHE A 655 46.52 30.13 -6.13
CA PHE A 655 45.65 31.18 -5.59
C PHE A 655 44.79 30.54 -4.50
N HIS A 656 44.85 31.08 -3.28
CA HIS A 656 43.85 30.82 -2.24
C HIS A 656 42.87 31.99 -2.27
N ASP A 657 41.59 31.73 -2.56
CA ASP A 657 40.53 31.76 -1.55
C ASP A 657 39.17 31.41 -2.21
N GLU A 658 38.91 30.12 -2.39
CA GLU A 658 37.54 29.61 -2.56
C GLU A 658 37.27 28.64 -1.42
N SER A 659 36.23 28.92 -0.63
CA SER A 659 35.77 28.03 0.42
C SER A 659 35.30 26.71 -0.21
N TYR A 660 35.74 25.61 0.39
CA TYR A 660 35.55 24.25 -0.13
C TYR A 660 34.05 23.88 -0.13
N TYR A 661 33.37 24.06 -1.26
CA TYR A 661 31.96 23.68 -1.40
C TYR A 661 31.81 22.16 -1.43
N ASP A 662 31.45 21.60 -0.27
CA ASP A 662 31.27 20.16 -0.01
C ASP A 662 30.08 19.51 -0.75
N GLY A 663 29.48 20.17 -1.73
CA GLY A 663 28.30 19.70 -2.46
C GLY A 663 27.02 19.50 -1.62
N ARG A 664 27.08 19.80 -0.31
CA ARG A 664 26.02 19.60 0.68
C ARG A 664 24.79 20.44 0.38
N LYS A 665 23.62 19.79 0.30
CA LYS A 665 22.32 20.42 0.04
C LYS A 665 21.77 21.08 1.30
N MET A 666 21.26 22.30 1.18
CA MET A 666 20.73 23.10 2.28
C MET A 666 19.41 23.75 1.86
N LEU A 667 18.44 23.84 2.78
CA LEU A 667 17.11 24.43 2.56
C LEU A 667 16.81 25.47 3.65
N ASP A 668 16.49 26.68 3.23
CA ASP A 668 15.85 27.71 4.05
C ASP A 668 14.36 27.79 3.69
N LEU A 669 13.49 27.53 4.66
CA LEU A 669 12.03 27.52 4.49
C LEU A 669 11.40 28.53 5.44
N VAL A 670 10.66 29.53 4.92
CA VAL A 670 9.97 30.53 5.75
C VAL A 670 8.47 30.36 5.68
N PHE A 671 7.82 30.28 6.84
CA PHE A 671 6.37 30.37 6.98
C PHE A 671 5.98 31.83 7.18
N VAL A 672 5.08 32.33 6.34
CA VAL A 672 4.49 33.67 6.45
C VAL A 672 3.03 33.49 6.82
N GLN A 673 2.72 33.74 8.09
CA GLN A 673 1.46 33.36 8.72
C GLN A 673 0.63 34.60 9.02
N ASP A 674 -0.49 34.75 8.32
CA ASP A 674 -1.57 35.65 8.69
C ASP A 674 -2.07 35.30 10.11
N CYS A 675 -2.27 36.33 10.94
CA CYS A 675 -2.75 36.24 12.32
C CYS A 675 -3.98 37.10 12.60
N THR A 676 -4.76 37.48 11.58
CA THR A 676 -6.08 38.11 11.73
C THR A 676 -7.13 37.09 12.23
N GLY A 677 -8.37 37.55 12.41
CA GLY A 677 -9.42 36.80 13.11
C GLY A 677 -9.84 35.47 12.47
N SER A 678 -9.71 35.31 11.15
CA SER A 678 -10.07 34.10 10.39
C SER A 678 -9.08 32.93 10.60
N GLN A 679 -7.81 33.22 10.89
CA GLN A 679 -6.71 32.25 10.80
C GLN A 679 -6.54 31.29 11.97
N GLY A 680 -7.41 31.33 12.99
CA GLY A 680 -7.20 30.58 14.24
C GLY A 680 -7.03 29.07 14.04
N SER A 681 -7.75 28.47 13.08
CA SER A 681 -7.63 27.07 12.70
C SER A 681 -6.32 26.75 11.95
N TYR A 682 -5.87 27.63 11.05
CA TYR A 682 -4.63 27.48 10.29
C TYR A 682 -3.40 27.60 11.19
N ILE A 683 -3.36 28.58 12.10
CA ILE A 683 -2.31 28.71 13.13
C ILE A 683 -2.24 27.43 13.99
N SER A 684 -3.40 26.91 14.40
CA SER A 684 -3.49 25.69 15.22
C SER A 684 -2.98 24.45 14.48
N SER A 685 -3.36 24.28 13.21
CA SER A 685 -2.88 23.18 12.35
C SER A 685 -1.38 23.29 12.05
N ALA A 686 -0.89 24.47 11.67
CA ALA A 686 0.53 24.72 11.44
C ALA A 686 1.35 24.41 12.70
N THR A 687 0.89 24.86 13.87
CA THR A 687 1.54 24.55 15.17
C THR A 687 1.59 23.04 15.43
N LYS A 688 0.46 22.34 15.26
CA LYS A 688 0.37 20.89 15.49
C LYS A 688 1.30 20.09 14.57
N ASN A 689 1.36 20.47 13.30
CA ASN A 689 1.98 19.67 12.24
C ASN A 689 3.42 20.09 11.89
N ILE A 690 3.95 21.22 12.39
CA ILE A 690 5.28 21.71 11.98
C ILE A 690 6.42 20.72 12.25
N GLN A 691 6.33 19.92 13.32
CA GLN A 691 7.32 18.89 13.63
C GLN A 691 7.29 17.77 12.59
N ASP A 692 6.09 17.30 12.22
CA ASP A 692 5.89 16.25 11.21
C ASP A 692 6.29 16.71 9.81
N ILE A 693 5.98 17.96 9.44
CA ILE A 693 6.42 18.58 8.17
C ILE A 693 7.94 18.56 8.08
N CYS A 694 8.64 19.01 9.12
CA CYS A 694 10.11 19.03 9.15
C CYS A 694 10.71 17.62 9.17
N ALA A 695 10.08 16.68 9.89
CA ALA A 695 10.49 15.27 9.91
C ALA A 695 10.38 14.65 8.52
N HIS A 696 9.25 14.80 7.82
CA HIS A 696 9.06 14.25 6.48
C HIS A 696 9.99 14.87 5.43
N ILE A 697 10.29 16.18 5.52
CA ILE A 697 11.30 16.82 4.66
C ILE A 697 12.69 16.18 4.89
N PHE A 698 13.05 15.85 6.13
CA PHE A 698 14.32 15.18 6.44
C PHE A 698 14.33 13.69 6.02
N GLU A 699 13.27 12.94 6.35
CA GLU A 699 13.08 11.52 6.01
C GLU A 699 13.05 11.25 4.50
N SER A 700 12.75 12.26 3.68
CA SER A 700 12.83 12.19 2.22
C SER A 700 14.22 11.82 1.67
N GLY A 701 15.27 11.91 2.49
CA GLY A 701 16.65 11.63 2.10
C GLY A 701 17.28 12.69 1.18
N LYS A 702 16.61 13.83 0.96
CA LYS A 702 17.12 14.93 0.12
C LYS A 702 18.17 15.81 0.84
N LEU A 703 18.15 15.82 2.18
CA LEU A 703 19.07 16.55 3.07
C LEU A 703 19.96 15.54 3.82
N GLN A 704 21.17 15.95 4.24
CA GLN A 704 22.17 15.04 4.81
C GLN A 704 22.26 15.13 6.34
N SER A 705 21.94 16.29 6.91
CA SER A 705 21.93 16.58 8.35
C SER A 705 20.72 17.44 8.71
N GLN A 706 20.27 17.36 9.96
CA GLN A 706 19.17 18.21 10.45
C GLN A 706 19.50 19.71 10.39
N GLU A 707 20.78 20.07 10.47
CA GLU A 707 21.27 21.46 10.30
C GLU A 707 21.14 21.99 8.86
N ASP A 708 20.86 21.13 7.88
CA ASP A 708 20.68 21.53 6.49
C ASP A 708 19.34 22.26 6.31
N LEU A 709 18.35 21.93 7.13
CA LEU A 709 17.06 22.61 7.20
C LEU A 709 17.13 23.76 8.22
N ARG A 710 16.80 24.98 7.77
CA ARG A 710 16.44 26.08 8.67
C ARG A 710 15.01 26.50 8.37
N VAL A 711 14.21 26.64 9.41
CA VAL A 711 12.84 27.14 9.32
C VAL A 711 12.77 28.53 9.93
N GLY A 712 12.16 29.47 9.19
CA GLY A 712 11.85 30.82 9.64
C GLY A 712 10.36 31.03 9.78
N LEU A 713 9.97 32.01 10.60
CA LEU A 713 8.58 32.40 10.81
C LEU A 713 8.44 33.93 10.78
N VAL A 714 7.50 34.42 9.98
CA VAL A 714 7.07 35.81 9.95
C VAL A 714 5.55 35.82 10.11
N ALA A 715 5.04 36.48 11.15
CA ALA A 715 3.61 36.65 11.38
C ALA A 715 3.18 38.08 11.04
N PHE A 716 1.97 38.26 10.51
CA PHE A 716 1.44 39.59 10.19
C PHE A 716 -0.06 39.75 10.51
N ARG A 717 -0.53 41.01 10.52
CA ARG A 717 -1.92 41.42 10.80
C ARG A 717 -2.25 42.72 10.07
N ASP A 718 -3.46 43.24 10.23
CA ASP A 718 -3.88 44.54 9.68
C ASP A 718 -2.97 45.72 10.10
N HIS A 719 -2.96 46.75 9.26
CA HIS A 719 -2.39 48.05 9.63
C HIS A 719 -3.28 48.81 10.65
N PRO A 720 -2.72 49.73 11.44
CA PRO A 720 -3.52 50.64 12.27
C PRO A 720 -4.38 51.59 11.41
N PRO A 721 -5.64 51.87 11.76
CA PRO A 721 -6.29 51.64 13.07
C PRO A 721 -6.94 50.27 13.33
N GLN A 722 -6.90 49.31 12.41
CA GLN A 722 -7.65 48.05 12.50
C GLN A 722 -7.02 47.08 13.52
N ASP A 723 -5.68 46.97 13.56
CA ASP A 723 -4.94 46.37 14.67
C ASP A 723 -3.88 47.38 15.20
N HIS A 724 -3.58 47.28 16.51
CA HIS A 724 -2.65 48.14 17.24
C HIS A 724 -1.55 47.36 17.98
N THR A 725 -1.46 46.04 17.77
CA THR A 725 -0.53 45.13 18.45
C THR A 725 0.81 45.03 17.71
N TYR A 726 0.80 44.62 16.45
CA TYR A 726 1.92 44.62 15.52
C TYR A 726 1.41 44.45 14.08
N VAL A 727 2.11 45.03 13.10
CA VAL A 727 1.83 44.80 11.67
C VAL A 727 2.58 43.57 11.17
N VAL A 728 3.88 43.46 11.52
CA VAL A 728 4.73 42.30 11.19
C VAL A 728 5.56 41.91 12.42
N LYS A 729 5.80 40.61 12.59
CA LYS A 729 6.63 40.03 13.65
C LYS A 729 7.51 38.92 13.09
N ASN A 730 8.81 39.21 12.98
CA ASN A 730 9.85 38.30 12.50
C ASN A 730 10.50 37.53 13.66
N PHE A 731 10.59 36.20 13.55
CA PHE A 731 11.20 35.32 14.56
C PHE A 731 12.62 34.82 14.16
N GLY A 732 13.06 35.17 12.95
CA GLY A 732 14.34 34.74 12.36
C GLY A 732 14.35 33.27 11.94
N PHE A 733 15.48 32.82 11.41
CA PHE A 733 15.72 31.41 11.09
C PHE A 733 16.15 30.60 12.32
N SER A 734 15.73 29.33 12.38
CA SER A 734 16.15 28.35 13.39
C SER A 734 16.30 26.96 12.77
N SER A 735 17.33 26.20 13.16
CA SER A 735 17.41 24.75 12.94
C SER A 735 16.79 23.94 14.08
N ASP A 736 16.57 24.55 15.26
CA ASP A 736 15.77 23.94 16.33
C ASP A 736 14.28 24.11 16.02
N ILE A 737 13.65 23.02 15.58
CA ILE A 737 12.21 22.95 15.27
C ILE A 737 11.35 23.09 16.55
N SER A 738 11.89 22.77 17.73
CA SER A 738 11.19 22.96 19.01
C SER A 738 11.00 24.43 19.32
N LYS A 739 11.98 25.28 18.97
CA LYS A 739 11.86 26.74 19.02
C LYS A 739 10.76 27.22 18.06
N VAL A 740 10.77 26.76 16.81
CA VAL A 740 9.78 27.17 15.78
C VAL A 740 8.36 26.77 16.17
N HIS A 741 8.15 25.55 16.68
CA HIS A 741 6.87 25.11 17.24
C HIS A 741 6.42 26.01 18.40
N LYS A 742 7.35 26.42 19.29
CA LYS A 742 7.03 27.32 20.40
C LYS A 742 6.69 28.74 19.92
N ASP A 743 7.37 29.22 18.89
CA ASP A 743 7.13 30.54 18.28
C ASP A 743 5.76 30.58 17.58
N LEU A 744 5.39 29.51 16.83
CA LEU A 744 4.05 29.29 16.28
C LEU A 744 2.97 29.18 17.37
N ALA A 745 3.20 28.37 18.41
CA ALA A 745 2.28 28.21 19.54
C ALA A 745 2.08 29.51 20.36
N GLY A 746 2.95 30.51 20.18
CA GLY A 746 2.81 31.85 20.76
C GLY A 746 2.01 32.84 19.91
N LEU A 747 1.56 32.43 18.71
CA LEU A 747 0.67 33.21 17.86
C LEU A 747 -0.80 32.96 18.23
N TYR A 748 -1.65 33.95 17.96
CA TYR A 748 -3.10 33.85 18.11
C TYR A 748 -3.78 34.72 17.05
N ALA A 749 -4.92 34.26 16.56
CA ALA A 749 -5.79 35.01 15.66
C ALA A 749 -6.47 36.17 16.41
N SER A 750 -6.36 37.39 15.88
CA SER A 750 -7.02 38.60 16.41
C SER A 750 -6.83 39.75 15.42
N GLY A 751 -7.85 40.61 15.29
CA GLY A 751 -7.87 41.71 14.30
C GLY A 751 -9.04 41.56 13.33
N GLY A 752 -8.97 42.26 12.20
CA GLY A 752 -9.99 42.32 11.15
C GLY A 752 -10.68 43.69 11.10
N GLY A 753 -10.80 44.28 9.90
CA GLY A 753 -11.52 45.53 9.71
C GLY A 753 -11.97 45.83 8.27
N ASP A 754 -11.04 46.19 7.39
CA ASP A 754 -11.31 46.73 6.05
C ASP A 754 -11.23 45.70 4.91
N GLY A 755 -10.74 44.50 5.17
CA GLY A 755 -10.81 43.35 4.26
C GLY A 755 -9.44 42.88 3.78
N PRO A 756 -8.66 43.71 3.06
CA PRO A 756 -7.26 43.40 2.74
C PRO A 756 -6.35 43.54 3.97
N GLU A 757 -5.16 42.95 3.91
CA GLU A 757 -4.22 42.83 5.04
C GLU A 757 -2.79 43.30 4.72
N ALA A 758 -1.93 43.38 5.74
CA ALA A 758 -0.52 43.81 5.62
C ALA A 758 0.44 42.77 4.98
N VAL A 759 -0.06 41.94 4.08
CA VAL A 759 0.68 40.93 3.31
C VAL A 759 1.93 41.52 2.65
N THR A 760 1.81 42.74 2.09
CA THR A 760 2.93 43.46 1.45
C THR A 760 4.08 43.73 2.43
N ALA A 761 3.75 44.13 3.67
CA ALA A 761 4.72 44.38 4.72
C ALA A 761 5.41 43.08 5.16
N ALA A 762 4.65 41.99 5.27
CA ALA A 762 5.18 40.67 5.59
C ALA A 762 6.18 40.17 4.53
N LEU A 763 5.85 40.30 3.24
CA LEU A 763 6.75 39.92 2.14
C LEU A 763 8.01 40.80 2.07
N ALA A 764 7.89 42.10 2.37
CA ALA A 764 9.05 43.01 2.45
C ALA A 764 10.02 42.64 3.59
N GLU A 765 9.50 42.24 4.76
CA GLU A 765 10.32 41.73 5.88
C GLU A 765 11.02 40.41 5.51
N VAL A 766 10.30 39.47 4.88
CA VAL A 766 10.83 38.17 4.43
C VAL A 766 11.97 38.34 3.41
N LEU A 767 11.84 39.31 2.50
CA LEU A 767 12.87 39.68 1.52
C LEU A 767 14.19 40.13 2.19
N HIS A 768 14.17 40.55 3.46
CA HIS A 768 15.31 41.07 4.20
C HIS A 768 15.85 40.13 5.29
N MET A 769 15.32 38.90 5.40
CA MET A 769 15.83 37.87 6.31
C MET A 769 17.23 37.37 5.92
N GLU A 770 17.93 36.74 6.88
CA GLU A 770 19.31 36.21 6.71
C GLU A 770 19.35 34.87 5.93
N TRP A 771 18.97 34.92 4.65
CA TRP A 771 19.02 33.79 3.72
C TRP A 771 20.46 33.29 3.47
N ARG A 772 20.67 31.97 3.49
CA ARG A 772 21.95 31.35 3.07
C ARG A 772 22.10 31.47 1.56
N GLU A 773 23.23 31.99 1.11
CA GLU A 773 23.53 32.23 -0.31
C GLU A 773 23.31 30.98 -1.18
N HIS A 774 23.83 29.82 -0.76
CA HIS A 774 23.79 28.55 -1.53
C HIS A 774 22.70 27.56 -1.08
N ALA A 775 21.83 27.95 -0.14
CA ALA A 775 20.64 27.17 0.19
C ALA A 775 19.53 27.41 -0.84
N SER A 776 18.71 26.39 -1.01
CA SER A 776 17.38 26.52 -1.64
C SER A 776 16.49 27.41 -0.78
N LYS A 777 15.72 28.32 -1.39
CA LYS A 777 14.99 29.39 -0.68
C LYS A 777 13.50 29.31 -0.97
N MET A 778 12.70 29.00 0.04
CA MET A 778 11.25 28.82 -0.10
C MET A 778 10.47 29.65 0.91
N VAL A 779 9.35 30.21 0.47
CA VAL A 779 8.40 30.95 1.30
C VAL A 779 7.00 30.37 1.12
N VAL A 780 6.40 29.90 2.22
CA VAL A 780 5.01 29.43 2.28
C VAL A 780 4.16 30.53 2.89
N LEU A 781 3.25 31.12 2.11
CA LEU A 781 2.33 32.16 2.56
C LEU A 781 0.97 31.55 2.88
N ILE A 782 0.49 31.77 4.10
CA ILE A 782 -0.80 31.30 4.61
C ILE A 782 -1.62 32.53 4.97
N ALA A 783 -2.63 32.85 4.14
CA ALA A 783 -3.51 34.00 4.26
C ALA A 783 -4.85 33.73 3.54
N ASP A 784 -5.96 34.34 3.98
CA ASP A 784 -7.26 34.27 3.30
C ASP A 784 -7.74 35.61 2.70
N ALA A 785 -7.04 36.71 2.99
CA ALA A 785 -7.23 38.03 2.39
C ALA A 785 -6.07 38.44 1.44
N PRO A 786 -6.30 39.38 0.50
CA PRO A 786 -5.27 39.96 -0.37
C PRO A 786 -4.56 41.19 0.25
N PRO A 787 -3.46 41.69 -0.34
CA PRO A 787 -2.85 42.97 0.06
C PRO A 787 -3.69 44.21 -0.31
N HIS A 788 -3.51 45.29 0.45
CA HIS A 788 -4.07 46.62 0.15
C HIS A 788 -3.68 47.18 -1.23
N GLY A 789 -4.56 47.99 -1.81
CA GLY A 789 -4.36 48.72 -3.07
C GLY A 789 -4.86 48.02 -4.32
N ILE A 790 -5.29 46.75 -4.22
CA ILE A 790 -5.80 45.98 -5.38
C ILE A 790 -7.23 46.38 -5.81
N GLY A 791 -7.92 47.20 -5.02
CA GLY A 791 -9.26 47.72 -5.34
C GLY A 791 -10.42 46.84 -4.86
N GLU A 792 -10.23 46.11 -3.75
CA GLU A 792 -11.33 45.36 -3.11
C GLU A 792 -12.32 46.29 -2.40
N TYR A 793 -13.57 45.83 -2.27
CA TYR A 793 -14.62 46.64 -1.64
C TYR A 793 -14.45 46.67 -0.12
N GLY A 794 -14.06 47.83 0.41
CA GLY A 794 -13.87 48.06 1.85
C GLY A 794 -12.49 48.57 2.21
N ASP A 795 -11.50 48.41 1.32
CA ASP A 795 -10.08 48.74 1.54
C ASP A 795 -9.88 50.14 2.13
N GLY A 796 -9.36 50.20 3.35
CA GLY A 796 -9.03 51.44 4.07
C GLY A 796 -7.78 52.12 3.52
N PHE A 797 -7.00 51.42 2.69
CA PHE A 797 -5.74 51.85 2.11
C PHE A 797 -5.73 51.65 0.59
N ASP A 798 -6.78 52.15 -0.07
CA ASP A 798 -7.05 51.97 -1.51
C ASP A 798 -5.93 52.46 -2.46
N GLU A 799 -5.02 53.31 -1.99
CA GLU A 799 -3.83 53.78 -2.74
C GLU A 799 -2.60 52.86 -2.59
N GLY A 800 -2.69 51.76 -1.83
CA GLY A 800 -1.62 50.80 -1.58
C GLY A 800 -1.19 50.70 -0.10
N SER A 801 -0.26 49.78 0.18
CA SER A 801 0.22 49.54 1.56
C SER A 801 0.77 50.83 2.22
N PRO A 802 0.36 51.14 3.47
CA PRO A 802 0.85 52.29 4.24
C PRO A 802 2.37 52.41 4.35
N ASP A 803 3.10 51.30 4.27
CA ASP A 803 4.55 51.27 4.39
C ASP A 803 5.26 51.71 3.09
N GLY A 804 4.51 52.03 2.03
CA GLY A 804 5.03 52.56 0.76
C GLY A 804 5.60 51.51 -0.19
N HIS A 805 5.49 50.23 0.15
CA HIS A 805 5.91 49.10 -0.70
C HIS A 805 4.80 48.70 -1.69
N ASP A 806 5.18 48.37 -2.92
CA ASP A 806 4.29 47.76 -3.92
C ASP A 806 4.54 46.23 -3.96
N PRO A 807 3.50 45.39 -3.76
CA PRO A 807 3.70 43.94 -3.67
C PRO A 807 4.16 43.31 -4.99
N LEU A 808 3.83 43.88 -6.15
CA LEU A 808 4.33 43.40 -7.44
C LEU A 808 5.82 43.70 -7.62
N GLN A 809 6.33 44.76 -7.00
CA GLN A 809 7.77 45.07 -6.98
C GLN A 809 8.52 44.17 -5.99
N VAL A 810 8.01 44.01 -4.77
CA VAL A 810 8.59 43.12 -3.74
C VAL A 810 8.71 41.68 -4.27
N VAL A 811 7.63 41.15 -4.88
CA VAL A 811 7.61 39.80 -5.47
C VAL A 811 8.62 39.64 -6.61
N ARG A 812 8.81 40.65 -7.46
CA ARG A 812 9.83 40.62 -8.53
C ARG A 812 11.25 40.64 -7.95
N GLU A 813 11.46 41.34 -6.84
CA GLU A 813 12.74 41.28 -6.13
C GLU A 813 12.94 39.93 -5.44
N MET A 814 11.90 39.30 -4.87
CA MET A 814 11.95 37.93 -4.37
C MET A 814 12.31 36.93 -5.48
N ALA A 815 11.66 37.02 -6.64
CA ALA A 815 12.01 36.21 -7.82
C ALA A 815 13.46 36.43 -8.26
N SER A 816 13.96 37.68 -8.28
CA SER A 816 15.37 37.98 -8.58
C SER A 816 16.36 37.33 -7.61
N ARG A 817 15.97 37.17 -6.34
CA ARG A 817 16.79 36.52 -5.31
C ARG A 817 16.60 35.00 -5.28
N GLY A 818 15.84 34.43 -6.24
CA GLY A 818 15.55 33.01 -6.32
C GLY A 818 14.66 32.51 -5.17
N ILE A 819 13.71 33.34 -4.72
CA ILE A 819 12.77 33.00 -3.64
C ILE A 819 11.40 32.68 -4.25
N THR A 820 10.94 31.45 -4.04
CA THR A 820 9.67 30.92 -4.58
C THR A 820 8.51 31.05 -3.58
N LEU A 821 7.33 31.51 -4.04
CA LEU A 821 6.11 31.75 -3.24
C LEU A 821 4.95 30.79 -3.59
N TYR A 822 4.00 30.61 -2.67
CA TYR A 822 2.80 29.76 -2.82
C TYR A 822 1.54 30.43 -2.17
N ALA A 823 0.47 30.80 -2.93
CA ALA A 823 -0.86 31.33 -2.46
C ALA A 823 -1.90 31.65 -3.61
N THR A 824 -3.16 32.09 -3.33
CA THR A 824 -4.38 32.27 -4.24
C THR A 824 -4.73 33.59 -5.08
N ASP A 825 -5.33 33.47 -6.27
CA ASP A 825 -5.88 34.58 -7.14
C ASP A 825 -4.91 35.75 -7.50
N PHE A 826 -4.86 36.87 -6.77
CA PHE A 826 -3.77 37.86 -6.92
C PHE A 826 -2.43 37.16 -6.68
N TYR A 827 -2.41 36.28 -5.69
CA TYR A 827 -1.28 35.44 -5.43
C TYR A 827 -1.02 34.43 -6.55
N GLN A 828 -2.00 34.01 -7.36
CA GLN A 828 -1.72 33.18 -8.54
C GLN A 828 -0.75 33.91 -9.48
N ALA A 829 -0.92 35.22 -9.67
CA ALA A 829 0.05 36.04 -10.40
C ALA A 829 1.41 36.10 -9.68
N ILE A 830 1.47 36.26 -8.35
CA ILE A 830 2.78 36.33 -7.63
C ILE A 830 3.51 34.99 -7.59
N THR A 831 2.77 33.87 -7.53
CA THR A 831 3.32 32.53 -7.67
C THR A 831 3.84 32.30 -9.09
N THR A 832 3.13 32.77 -10.12
CA THR A 832 3.63 32.74 -11.52
C THR A 832 4.92 33.56 -11.66
N ILE A 833 5.00 34.75 -11.07
CA ILE A 833 6.21 35.61 -11.12
C ILE A 833 7.40 34.97 -10.38
N THR A 834 7.17 34.22 -9.30
CA THR A 834 8.22 33.55 -8.50
C THR A 834 8.41 32.07 -8.82
N SER A 835 7.78 31.57 -9.89
CA SER A 835 7.86 30.16 -10.29
C SER A 835 7.39 29.15 -9.24
N GLY A 836 6.43 29.53 -8.39
CA GLY A 836 5.82 28.66 -7.38
C GLY A 836 4.35 28.34 -7.67
N LEU A 837 3.65 27.76 -6.70
CA LEU A 837 2.34 27.14 -6.91
C LEU A 837 1.23 27.71 -6.02
N MET A 838 0.12 28.08 -6.64
CA MET A 838 -1.12 28.44 -5.96
C MET A 838 -1.87 27.19 -5.48
N LEU A 839 -2.09 27.07 -4.17
CA LEU A 839 -2.83 25.96 -3.58
C LEU A 839 -4.05 26.47 -2.80
N PRO A 840 -5.28 26.31 -3.31
CA PRO A 840 -6.48 26.62 -2.55
C PRO A 840 -6.75 25.50 -1.55
N LEU A 841 -6.93 25.83 -0.27
CA LEU A 841 -7.26 24.85 0.78
C LEU A 841 -8.63 25.17 1.39
N THR A 842 -9.52 24.17 1.45
CA THR A 842 -10.83 24.31 2.14
C THR A 842 -10.74 24.08 3.65
N THR A 843 -9.71 23.37 4.11
CA THR A 843 -9.51 23.03 5.52
C THR A 843 -8.03 23.08 5.89
N ALA A 844 -7.75 23.35 7.17
CA ALA A 844 -6.39 23.46 7.67
C ALA A 844 -5.65 22.11 7.78
N ASP A 845 -6.35 20.98 7.73
CA ASP A 845 -5.75 19.64 7.86
C ASP A 845 -4.97 19.20 6.60
N LEU A 846 -5.31 19.76 5.44
CA LEU A 846 -4.63 19.47 4.16
C LEU A 846 -3.29 20.23 4.00
N LEU A 847 -3.05 21.22 4.86
CA LEU A 847 -1.91 22.13 4.79
C LEU A 847 -0.55 21.41 4.89
N SER A 848 -0.44 20.40 5.76
CA SER A 848 0.82 19.66 5.97
C SER A 848 1.23 18.87 4.72
N HIS A 849 0.29 18.14 4.11
CA HIS A 849 0.52 17.36 2.90
C HIS A 849 0.87 18.24 1.70
N ALA A 850 0.17 19.38 1.55
CA ALA A 850 0.46 20.37 0.52
C ALA A 850 1.90 20.92 0.62
N ILE A 851 2.33 21.32 1.82
CA ILE A 851 3.66 21.89 2.05
C ILE A 851 4.77 20.87 1.82
N VAL A 852 4.66 19.65 2.37
CA VAL A 852 5.67 18.60 2.16
C VAL A 852 5.81 18.27 0.68
N GLY A 853 4.70 18.17 -0.06
CA GLY A 853 4.70 17.97 -1.50
C GLY A 853 5.46 19.07 -2.25
N SER A 854 5.10 20.33 -2.01
CA SER A 854 5.70 21.49 -2.68
C SER A 854 7.20 21.67 -2.38
N VAL A 855 7.63 21.40 -1.15
CA VAL A 855 9.05 21.42 -0.76
C VAL A 855 9.84 20.37 -1.55
N LEU A 856 9.31 19.15 -1.68
CA LEU A 856 9.98 18.07 -2.38
C LEU A 856 10.03 18.30 -3.91
N GLU A 857 8.96 18.82 -4.50
CA GLU A 857 8.93 19.27 -5.91
C GLU A 857 10.05 20.28 -6.19
N ASN A 858 10.15 21.33 -5.36
CA ASN A 858 11.14 22.39 -5.56
C ASN A 858 12.59 21.91 -5.34
N LEU A 859 12.84 21.04 -4.35
CA LEU A 859 14.19 20.49 -4.11
C LEU A 859 14.69 19.62 -5.28
N ASP A 860 13.78 18.95 -5.99
CA ASP A 860 14.14 18.21 -7.21
C ASP A 860 14.29 19.15 -8.41
N MET A 861 13.42 20.16 -8.58
CA MET A 861 13.59 21.17 -9.62
C MET A 861 14.90 21.95 -9.49
N GLU A 862 15.26 22.43 -8.29
CA GLU A 862 16.52 23.16 -8.07
C GLU A 862 17.77 22.34 -8.39
N ARG A 863 17.72 21.02 -8.17
CA ARG A 863 18.81 20.12 -8.58
C ARG A 863 19.02 20.19 -10.09
N LEU A 864 17.95 20.06 -10.86
CA LEU A 864 17.97 20.12 -12.32
C LEU A 864 18.47 21.49 -12.80
N VAL A 865 17.98 22.58 -12.18
CA VAL A 865 18.41 23.95 -12.50
C VAL A 865 19.92 24.14 -12.26
N ARG A 866 20.49 23.58 -11.18
CA ARG A 866 21.95 23.65 -10.92
C ARG A 866 22.78 22.81 -11.90
N GLU A 867 22.37 21.58 -12.17
CA GLU A 867 23.07 20.65 -13.08
C GLU A 867 23.10 21.16 -14.53
N VAL A 868 22.12 21.99 -14.92
CA VAL A 868 21.91 22.42 -16.30
C VAL A 868 22.18 23.92 -16.54
N GLY A 869 21.76 24.79 -15.61
CA GLY A 869 21.66 26.24 -15.83
C GLY A 869 22.98 26.91 -16.24
N HIS A 870 24.11 26.39 -15.78
CA HIS A 870 25.44 26.85 -16.18
C HIS A 870 25.72 26.62 -17.69
N ALA A 871 25.31 25.48 -18.23
CA ALA A 871 25.49 25.17 -19.66
C ALA A 871 24.55 26.02 -20.55
N VAL A 872 23.35 26.29 -20.06
CA VAL A 872 22.36 27.18 -20.70
C VAL A 872 22.87 28.62 -20.75
N ALA A 873 23.31 29.17 -19.62
CA ALA A 873 23.83 30.55 -19.54
C ALA A 873 25.06 30.77 -20.45
N GLN A 874 25.97 29.80 -20.53
CA GLN A 874 27.13 29.87 -21.44
C GLN A 874 26.73 29.87 -22.92
N ARG A 875 25.72 29.09 -23.32
CA ARG A 875 25.23 29.05 -24.71
C ARG A 875 24.53 30.34 -25.13
N ILE A 876 23.64 30.88 -24.30
CA ILE A 876 22.93 32.13 -24.57
C ILE A 876 23.94 33.29 -24.75
N LEU A 877 24.97 33.36 -23.89
CA LEU A 877 26.03 34.38 -23.98
C LEU A 877 27.00 34.18 -25.16
N GLY A 878 27.25 32.93 -25.57
CA GLY A 878 28.23 32.59 -26.60
C GLY A 878 27.68 32.58 -28.04
N ASN A 879 26.51 31.96 -28.26
CA ASN A 879 25.97 31.69 -29.60
C ASN A 879 24.82 32.61 -30.03
N ASN A 880 24.29 33.47 -29.14
CA ASN A 880 23.19 34.39 -29.46
C ASN A 880 21.88 33.65 -29.86
N GLU A 881 21.67 32.47 -29.27
CA GLU A 881 20.46 31.63 -29.36
C GLU A 881 19.33 32.18 -28.48
N SER A 882 18.06 31.90 -28.82
CA SER A 882 16.91 32.37 -28.02
C SER A 882 16.73 31.53 -26.75
N VAL A 883 16.27 32.14 -25.66
CA VAL A 883 16.11 31.45 -24.37
C VAL A 883 15.06 30.33 -24.47
N ASP A 884 14.00 30.55 -25.26
CA ASP A 884 12.92 29.57 -25.47
C ASP A 884 13.38 28.34 -26.26
N ASP A 885 14.31 28.50 -27.22
CA ASP A 885 14.87 27.37 -27.97
C ASP A 885 15.78 26.51 -27.09
N VAL A 886 16.58 27.14 -26.23
CA VAL A 886 17.44 26.42 -25.27
C VAL A 886 16.62 25.75 -24.18
N ALA A 887 15.51 26.37 -23.72
CA ALA A 887 14.56 25.74 -22.79
C ALA A 887 13.87 24.51 -23.41
N ARG A 888 13.54 24.55 -24.70
CA ARG A 888 12.94 23.42 -25.45
C ARG A 888 13.93 22.27 -25.66
N GLU A 889 15.15 22.56 -26.13
CA GLU A 889 16.23 21.56 -26.24
C GLU A 889 16.54 20.91 -24.89
N LEU A 890 16.45 21.68 -23.81
CA LEU A 890 16.61 21.17 -22.45
C LEU A 890 15.47 20.24 -22.04
N HIS A 891 14.21 20.67 -22.18
CA HIS A 891 13.04 19.86 -21.86
C HIS A 891 13.09 18.51 -22.60
N GLU A 892 13.43 18.52 -23.89
CA GLU A 892 13.68 17.30 -24.68
C GLU A 892 14.79 16.43 -24.09
N LYS A 893 15.90 17.01 -23.60
CA LYS A 893 16.98 16.25 -22.96
C LYS A 893 16.62 15.67 -21.58
N LEU A 894 15.81 16.36 -20.79
CA LEU A 894 15.33 15.85 -19.49
C LEU A 894 14.34 14.70 -19.70
N LEU A 895 13.43 14.83 -20.68
CA LEU A 895 12.57 13.74 -21.13
C LEU A 895 13.37 12.53 -21.64
N LEU A 896 14.41 12.74 -22.46
CA LEU A 896 15.29 11.67 -22.96
C LEU A 896 16.14 11.00 -21.87
N ARG A 897 16.32 11.64 -20.71
CA ARG A 897 16.96 11.04 -19.52
C ARG A 897 15.97 10.28 -18.62
N ASN A 898 14.68 10.31 -18.94
CA ASN A 898 13.61 9.69 -18.16
C ASN A 898 13.52 10.26 -16.74
N GLU A 899 13.75 11.57 -16.59
CA GLU A 899 13.68 12.28 -15.30
C GLU A 899 12.22 12.71 -15.01
N SER A 900 11.71 12.33 -13.84
CA SER A 900 10.37 12.67 -13.35
C SER A 900 10.43 13.53 -12.10
N THR A 901 9.37 14.30 -11.85
CA THR A 901 9.23 15.14 -10.66
C THR A 901 7.90 14.89 -9.96
N LYS A 902 7.91 14.97 -8.63
CA LYS A 902 6.68 14.89 -7.83
C LYS A 902 5.92 16.20 -7.93
N LYS A 903 4.66 16.14 -8.36
CA LYS A 903 3.77 17.27 -8.52
C LYS A 903 2.63 17.21 -7.51
N VAL A 904 2.34 18.34 -6.87
CA VAL A 904 1.14 18.49 -6.02
C VAL A 904 -0.09 18.77 -6.88
N VAL A 905 -1.14 17.96 -6.72
CA VAL A 905 -2.42 18.10 -7.43
C VAL A 905 -3.54 18.28 -6.42
N ILE A 906 -4.20 19.45 -6.46
CA ILE A 906 -5.34 19.80 -5.61
C ILE A 906 -6.53 20.18 -6.51
N GLU A 907 -7.74 19.78 -6.12
CA GLU A 907 -8.97 20.18 -6.81
C GLU A 907 -9.21 21.70 -6.65
N SER A 908 -9.37 22.43 -7.76
CA SER A 908 -9.63 23.88 -7.71
C SER A 908 -11.02 24.19 -7.16
N ILE A 909 -11.07 25.05 -6.15
CA ILE A 909 -12.32 25.63 -5.62
C ILE A 909 -12.79 26.84 -6.42
N TYR A 910 -11.97 27.36 -7.34
CA TYR A 910 -12.25 28.55 -8.13
C TYR A 910 -12.78 28.18 -9.51
N LYS A 911 -13.77 28.95 -9.97
CA LYS A 911 -14.34 28.85 -11.30
C LYS A 911 -13.52 29.68 -12.27
N GLU A 912 -12.94 29.03 -13.27
CA GLU A 912 -12.30 29.74 -14.39
C GLU A 912 -13.33 30.66 -15.09
N SER A 913 -12.93 31.92 -15.26
CA SER A 913 -13.72 32.94 -15.97
C SER A 913 -12.77 33.78 -16.84
N PRO A 914 -13.20 34.21 -18.04
CA PRO A 914 -12.38 35.04 -18.92
C PRO A 914 -11.85 36.30 -18.24
N GLU A 915 -12.65 36.91 -17.36
CA GLU A 915 -12.30 38.10 -16.59
C GLU A 915 -11.20 37.81 -15.55
N ALA A 916 -11.25 36.65 -14.87
CA ALA A 916 -10.20 36.24 -13.93
C ALA A 916 -8.88 35.92 -14.65
N VAL A 917 -8.93 35.18 -15.78
CA VAL A 917 -7.74 34.88 -16.60
C VAL A 917 -7.11 36.17 -17.13
N HIS A 918 -7.92 37.13 -17.59
CA HIS A 918 -7.45 38.47 -17.98
C HIS A 918 -6.79 39.21 -16.80
N ASN A 919 -7.41 39.22 -15.62
CA ASN A 919 -6.84 39.90 -14.44
C ASN A 919 -5.51 39.30 -13.97
N VAL A 920 -5.39 37.97 -13.95
CA VAL A 920 -4.13 37.28 -13.64
C VAL A 920 -3.05 37.67 -14.66
N ALA A 921 -3.39 37.68 -15.96
CA ALA A 921 -2.46 38.13 -16.99
C ALA A 921 -2.02 39.61 -16.80
N VAL A 922 -2.95 40.51 -16.44
CA VAL A 922 -2.63 41.92 -16.15
C VAL A 922 -1.66 42.05 -14.96
N PHE A 923 -1.90 41.37 -13.84
CA PHE A 923 -1.00 41.42 -12.67
C PHE A 923 0.37 40.80 -12.95
N THR A 924 0.44 39.73 -13.75
CA THR A 924 1.70 39.09 -14.13
C THR A 924 2.59 39.99 -15.00
N HIS A 925 2.01 40.82 -15.87
CA HIS A 925 2.78 41.66 -16.81
C HIS A 925 2.99 43.12 -16.34
N ALA A 926 2.14 43.65 -15.47
CA ALA A 926 2.27 45.03 -14.97
C ALA A 926 3.48 45.21 -14.03
N SER A 927 4.12 46.38 -14.09
CA SER A 927 5.29 46.73 -13.27
C SER A 927 4.96 47.17 -11.84
N SER A 928 3.71 47.53 -11.59
CA SER A 928 3.19 48.01 -10.30
C SER A 928 1.67 47.87 -10.23
N LEU A 929 1.09 47.83 -9.03
CA LEU A 929 -0.37 47.82 -8.86
C LEU A 929 -1.03 49.04 -9.51
N ARG A 930 -0.37 50.19 -9.46
CA ARG A 930 -0.85 51.44 -10.08
C ARG A 930 -1.03 51.35 -11.60
N GLU A 931 -0.23 50.53 -12.27
CA GLU A 931 -0.35 50.25 -13.71
C GLU A 931 -1.39 49.16 -14.01
N ALA A 932 -1.48 48.14 -13.16
CA ALA A 932 -2.44 47.05 -13.28
C ALA A 932 -3.89 47.52 -13.08
N ARG A 933 -4.14 48.28 -12.03
CA ARG A 933 -5.47 48.62 -11.50
C ARG A 933 -6.46 49.20 -12.53
N PRO A 934 -6.09 50.12 -13.45
CA PRO A 934 -7.02 50.63 -14.47
C PRO A 934 -7.43 49.60 -15.55
N GLN A 935 -6.75 48.46 -15.63
CA GLN A 935 -6.93 47.44 -16.67
C GLN A 935 -7.69 46.20 -16.16
N LEU A 936 -8.03 46.16 -14.87
CA LEU A 936 -8.74 45.06 -14.23
C LEU A 936 -10.22 45.05 -14.63
N GLN A 937 -10.72 43.86 -14.95
CA GLN A 937 -12.13 43.59 -15.26
C GLN A 937 -12.87 43.10 -14.02
N ARG A 938 -14.12 43.53 -13.85
CA ARG A 938 -14.95 43.09 -12.72
C ARG A 938 -15.46 41.67 -12.99
N VAL A 939 -15.02 40.71 -12.18
CA VAL A 939 -15.56 39.34 -12.21
C VAL A 939 -17.01 39.35 -11.71
N HIS A 940 -17.94 38.79 -12.49
CA HIS A 940 -19.37 38.79 -12.18
C HIS A 940 -19.84 37.43 -11.62
N GLY A 941 -20.60 37.47 -10.52
CA GLY A 941 -21.11 36.27 -9.85
C GLY A 941 -20.15 35.72 -8.79
N SER A 942 -20.32 34.46 -8.40
CA SER A 942 -19.39 33.79 -7.49
C SER A 942 -18.12 33.37 -8.22
N ARG A 943 -16.95 33.64 -7.63
CA ARG A 943 -15.66 33.14 -8.12
C ARG A 943 -15.41 31.66 -7.78
N PHE A 944 -16.25 31.05 -6.96
CA PHE A 944 -16.08 29.65 -6.55
C PHE A 944 -16.88 28.67 -7.43
N THR A 945 -16.43 27.43 -7.50
CA THR A 945 -17.13 26.33 -8.18
C THR A 945 -18.47 26.03 -7.48
N GLU A 946 -19.45 25.58 -8.25
CA GLU A 946 -20.78 25.23 -7.72
C GLU A 946 -20.71 24.09 -6.69
N LYS A 947 -19.79 23.13 -6.90
CA LYS A 947 -19.44 22.07 -5.94
C LYS A 947 -19.02 22.64 -4.58
N TYR A 948 -18.08 23.59 -4.54
CA TYR A 948 -17.62 24.21 -3.30
C TYR A 948 -18.72 25.05 -2.63
N LEU A 949 -19.53 25.77 -3.42
CA LEU A 949 -20.65 26.56 -2.89
C LEU A 949 -21.72 25.67 -2.25
N LEU A 950 -22.03 24.52 -2.84
CA LEU A 950 -22.95 23.53 -2.29
C LEU A 950 -22.39 22.92 -1.00
N ALA A 951 -21.14 22.44 -1.00
CA ALA A 951 -20.47 21.91 0.20
C ALA A 951 -20.48 22.93 1.36
N ARG A 952 -20.16 24.21 1.08
CA ARG A 952 -20.22 25.29 2.07
C ARG A 952 -21.65 25.59 2.56
N GLN A 953 -22.66 25.45 1.71
CA GLN A 953 -24.07 25.59 2.12
C GLN A 953 -24.53 24.44 3.02
N THR A 954 -24.10 23.20 2.75
CA THR A 954 -24.37 22.03 3.60
C THR A 954 -23.72 22.21 4.98
N ALA A 955 -22.44 22.60 5.04
CA ALA A 955 -21.72 22.87 6.29
C ALA A 955 -22.40 23.96 7.14
N ASN A 956 -22.87 25.06 6.53
CA ASN A 956 -23.58 26.13 7.25
C ASN A 956 -25.00 25.72 7.72
N ARG A 957 -25.58 24.65 7.17
CA ARG A 957 -26.95 24.22 7.50
C ARG A 957 -27.01 23.48 8.84
N ASN A 958 -25.90 22.90 9.29
CA ASN A 958 -25.82 22.11 10.52
C ASN A 958 -25.70 22.95 11.81
N LEU A 959 -25.75 24.29 11.72
CA LEU A 959 -25.61 25.18 12.89
C LEU A 959 -26.93 25.70 13.50
N TYR A 960 -28.10 25.34 12.96
CA TYR A 960 -29.39 25.84 13.45
C TYR A 960 -30.52 24.80 13.47
N THR A 961 -30.54 23.87 14.43
CA THR A 961 -31.80 23.27 14.92
C THR A 961 -31.67 22.74 16.35
N TYR A 962 -32.31 23.40 17.31
CA TYR A 962 -32.99 22.78 18.48
C TYR A 962 -33.91 23.85 19.14
N PRO A 963 -34.95 23.48 19.93
CA PRO A 963 -36.23 24.17 19.86
C PRO A 963 -36.72 24.76 21.20
N TYR A 964 -37.58 25.79 21.16
CA TYR A 964 -38.84 25.84 21.92
C TYR A 964 -39.65 27.16 21.68
N SER A 965 -40.93 26.99 21.26
CA SER A 965 -42.08 27.93 21.41
C SER A 965 -42.08 29.32 20.70
N PRO A 966 -43.25 29.98 20.48
CA PRO A 966 -44.65 29.51 20.39
C PRO A 966 -45.37 29.96 19.08
N PRO A 967 -46.66 29.59 18.82
CA PRO A 967 -47.27 29.66 17.48
C PRO A 967 -48.25 30.84 17.19
N THR A 968 -48.77 30.85 15.95
CA THR A 968 -49.94 31.59 15.34
C THR A 968 -49.65 32.85 14.50
N PRO A 969 -50.50 33.23 13.51
CA PRO A 969 -51.40 32.42 12.65
C PRO A 969 -51.30 32.73 11.12
N ALA A 970 -52.06 32.00 10.31
CA ALA A 970 -51.98 31.98 8.84
C ALA A 970 -52.67 33.17 8.09
N ARG A 971 -52.31 33.38 6.80
CA ARG A 971 -53.20 34.06 5.84
C ARG A 971 -53.01 33.69 4.35
N SER A 972 -54.11 33.17 3.77
CA SER A 972 -54.66 33.41 2.40
C SER A 972 -53.85 33.14 1.10
N THR A 973 -54.31 32.11 0.37
CA THR A 973 -54.77 32.10 -1.06
C THR A 973 -53.94 32.85 -2.14
N THR A 974 -53.63 32.26 -3.29
CA THR A 974 -54.62 31.97 -4.37
C THR A 974 -54.15 30.97 -5.46
N GLU A 975 -55.11 30.17 -5.94
CA GLU A 975 -55.31 29.62 -7.31
C GLU A 975 -54.38 30.12 -8.45
N LYS A 976 -53.97 29.29 -9.44
CA LYS A 976 -54.90 28.65 -10.42
C LYS A 976 -54.31 27.47 -11.21
N ARG A 977 -55.22 26.60 -11.71
CA ARG A 977 -54.96 25.49 -12.66
C ARG A 977 -54.92 25.97 -14.12
N TYR A 978 -54.28 25.18 -14.99
CA TYR A 978 -54.87 24.75 -16.27
C TYR A 978 -54.52 23.29 -16.59
N SER A 979 -55.33 22.64 -17.42
CA SER A 979 -55.31 21.19 -17.75
C SER A 979 -55.93 20.98 -19.13
N THR A 980 -55.45 20.02 -19.92
CA THR A 980 -56.13 19.53 -21.14
C THR A 980 -55.75 18.08 -21.48
N MET A 981 -56.60 17.41 -22.27
CA MET A 981 -56.78 15.94 -22.34
C MET A 981 -56.12 15.21 -23.54
N VAL A 982 -56.18 13.87 -23.49
CA VAL A 982 -55.77 12.84 -24.48
C VAL A 982 -56.75 12.71 -25.68
N PRO A 983 -56.43 11.98 -26.79
CA PRO A 983 -56.96 10.61 -26.99
C PRO A 983 -56.07 9.62 -27.85
N SER A 984 -56.63 8.50 -28.33
CA SER A 984 -55.98 7.17 -28.58
C SER A 984 -55.92 6.59 -30.03
N SER A 985 -55.07 5.54 -30.21
CA SER A 985 -54.87 4.41 -31.21
C SER A 985 -55.96 4.02 -32.26
N PRO A 986 -55.76 3.19 -33.36
CA PRO A 986 -55.14 1.81 -33.43
C PRO A 986 -54.47 1.34 -34.82
N PRO A 987 -54.58 0.10 -35.41
CA PRO A 987 -53.43 -0.85 -35.65
C PRO A 987 -53.29 -1.54 -37.07
N SER A 988 -52.27 -2.43 -37.31
CA SER A 988 -52.30 -3.60 -38.26
C SER A 988 -50.98 -4.42 -38.42
N ALA A 989 -51.05 -5.65 -39.00
CA ALA A 989 -49.97 -6.61 -39.40
C ALA A 989 -50.48 -7.46 -40.63
N PRO A 990 -49.87 -8.57 -41.16
CA PRO A 990 -48.53 -9.22 -41.07
C PRO A 990 -47.92 -9.69 -42.45
N SER A 991 -46.75 -10.38 -42.50
CA SER A 991 -46.37 -11.49 -43.46
C SER A 991 -44.87 -11.89 -43.41
N SER A 992 -44.47 -13.00 -44.07
CA SER A 992 -43.17 -13.71 -43.92
C SER A 992 -42.66 -14.37 -45.25
N PRO A 993 -41.72 -15.34 -45.22
CA PRO A 993 -40.25 -15.32 -45.45
C PRO A 993 -39.89 -15.60 -46.97
N PRO A 994 -38.76 -16.23 -47.43
CA PRO A 994 -37.47 -16.68 -46.81
C PRO A 994 -36.15 -16.48 -47.62
N ARG A 995 -34.98 -16.72 -46.99
CA ARG A 995 -33.91 -17.64 -47.48
C ARG A 995 -32.84 -17.94 -46.41
N LYS A 996 -32.38 -19.20 -46.34
CA LYS A 996 -31.22 -19.63 -45.52
C LYS A 996 -29.92 -19.57 -46.32
N VAL A 997 -28.85 -19.13 -45.68
CA VAL A 997 -27.48 -19.67 -45.88
C VAL A 997 -26.96 -20.00 -44.48
N VAL A 998 -26.34 -21.17 -44.32
CA VAL A 998 -25.72 -21.64 -43.08
C VAL A 998 -24.24 -21.86 -43.38
N GLN A 999 -23.34 -21.23 -42.63
CA GLN A 999 -22.05 -21.82 -42.26
C GLN A 999 -21.38 -21.00 -41.14
N ASP A 1000 -20.87 -21.72 -40.15
CA ASP A 1000 -20.54 -21.20 -38.82
C ASP A 1000 -19.12 -20.65 -38.71
N PHE A 1001 -18.97 -19.39 -38.28
CA PHE A 1001 -17.76 -18.88 -37.63
C PHE A 1001 -18.11 -17.81 -36.60
N ALA A 1002 -18.09 -18.14 -35.31
CA ALA A 1002 -18.21 -17.17 -34.22
C ALA A 1002 -16.85 -16.49 -33.98
N ALA A 1003 -16.54 -15.46 -34.77
CA ALA A 1003 -15.48 -14.50 -34.48
C ALA A 1003 -16.09 -13.25 -33.84
N PHE A 1004 -15.46 -12.76 -32.77
CA PHE A 1004 -15.92 -11.57 -32.04
C PHE A 1004 -15.72 -10.32 -32.90
N GLY A 1005 -16.80 -9.58 -33.15
CA GLY A 1005 -16.76 -8.23 -33.70
C GLY A 1005 -17.63 -7.27 -32.91
N ALA A 1006 -17.39 -5.98 -33.10
CA ALA A 1006 -18.02 -4.91 -32.35
C ALA A 1006 -19.45 -4.62 -32.85
N PRO A 1007 -20.39 -4.21 -31.97
CA PRO A 1007 -21.72 -3.79 -32.39
C PRO A 1007 -21.68 -2.45 -33.15
N LYS A 1008 -22.54 -2.32 -34.16
CA LYS A 1008 -22.61 -1.26 -35.21
C LYS A 1008 -22.71 0.23 -34.78
N ASN A 1009 -22.55 0.58 -33.51
CA ASN A 1009 -22.77 1.95 -32.99
C ASN A 1009 -21.51 2.59 -32.38
N ALA A 1010 -20.31 2.14 -32.74
CA ALA A 1010 -19.04 2.68 -32.24
C ALA A 1010 -18.47 3.80 -33.15
N SER A 1011 -19.10 4.98 -33.16
CA SER A 1011 -18.46 6.21 -33.64
C SER A 1011 -17.95 7.02 -32.45
N VAL A 1012 -16.64 7.23 -32.36
CA VAL A 1012 -15.98 7.79 -31.16
C VAL A 1012 -16.05 9.34 -31.08
N PHE A 1013 -16.54 10.03 -32.13
CA PHE A 1013 -16.77 11.47 -32.07
C PHE A 1013 -18.14 11.86 -32.65
N GLY A 1014 -19.14 12.02 -31.77
CA GLY A 1014 -20.39 12.72 -32.11
C GLY A 1014 -21.63 12.27 -31.33
N THR A 1015 -22.08 13.11 -30.41
CA THR A 1015 -23.40 13.08 -29.70
C THR A 1015 -23.69 11.92 -28.73
N ALA A 1016 -24.41 12.30 -27.66
CA ALA A 1016 -24.61 11.51 -26.45
C ALA A 1016 -25.48 10.26 -26.63
N VAL A 1017 -25.14 9.19 -25.89
CA VAL A 1017 -26.01 8.04 -25.62
C VAL A 1017 -26.09 7.86 -24.10
N ALA A 1018 -27.28 7.54 -23.61
CA ALA A 1018 -27.59 7.51 -22.18
C ALA A 1018 -26.72 6.51 -21.38
N SER A 1019 -26.44 6.87 -20.13
CA SER A 1019 -25.71 6.05 -19.17
C SER A 1019 -26.40 4.71 -18.93
N THR A 1020 -25.60 3.64 -18.92
CA THR A 1020 -25.95 2.40 -18.20
C THR A 1020 -25.00 2.25 -17.00
N PRO A 1021 -25.50 1.76 -15.85
CA PRO A 1021 -24.94 1.99 -14.50
C PRO A 1021 -23.61 1.30 -14.16
N PHE A 1022 -22.86 0.81 -15.15
CA PHE A 1022 -21.60 0.08 -14.96
C PHE A 1022 -20.51 0.57 -15.92
N SER A 1023 -20.48 1.86 -16.20
CA SER A 1023 -19.51 2.48 -17.12
C SER A 1023 -18.80 3.69 -16.50
N LEU A 1024 -18.25 3.48 -15.30
CA LEU A 1024 -17.25 4.34 -14.67
C LEU A 1024 -16.05 3.49 -14.22
N ALA A 1025 -15.15 3.18 -15.16
CA ALA A 1025 -13.86 2.57 -14.88
C ALA A 1025 -12.75 3.59 -15.21
N GLY A 1026 -12.26 4.30 -14.18
CA GLY A 1026 -11.05 5.11 -14.26
C GLY A 1026 -9.90 4.35 -13.61
N GLY A 1027 -8.98 3.80 -14.41
CA GLY A 1027 -7.90 2.96 -13.90
C GLY A 1027 -6.91 3.72 -13.00
N LYS A 1028 -6.79 3.29 -11.74
CA LYS A 1028 -5.73 3.65 -10.79
C LYS A 1028 -5.48 2.46 -9.85
N ALA A 1029 -4.28 1.90 -9.82
CA ALA A 1029 -3.63 1.34 -8.62
C ALA A 1029 -2.28 0.68 -8.96
N ALA A 1030 -1.17 1.25 -8.48
CA ALA A 1030 -0.09 0.55 -7.77
C ALA A 1030 1.11 1.46 -7.48
N PHE A 1031 1.05 2.21 -6.38
CA PHE A 1031 2.22 2.42 -5.53
C PHE A 1031 1.80 2.17 -4.09
N GLY A 1032 2.54 1.32 -3.38
CA GLY A 1032 2.26 0.99 -2.00
C GLY A 1032 3.54 0.73 -1.23
N GLY A 1033 3.66 1.35 -0.05
CA GLY A 1033 4.63 0.95 0.96
C GLY A 1033 5.52 2.05 1.51
N MET A 1034 5.01 2.80 2.49
CA MET A 1034 5.76 2.97 3.75
C MET A 1034 4.80 3.24 4.93
N ARG A 1035 4.90 2.38 5.95
CA ARG A 1035 4.33 2.59 7.30
C ARG A 1035 5.50 3.01 8.22
N THR A 1036 5.26 3.81 9.25
CA THR A 1036 5.03 3.31 10.64
C THR A 1036 4.98 4.43 11.70
N SER A 1037 4.00 4.36 12.61
CA SER A 1037 4.01 4.69 14.07
C SER A 1037 4.71 5.99 14.56
N SER A 1038 4.13 6.82 15.44
CA SER A 1038 3.31 6.57 16.64
C SER A 1038 2.69 7.92 17.12
N SER A 1039 1.64 8.05 17.94
CA SER A 1039 1.30 7.36 19.20
C SER A 1039 -0.20 7.43 19.57
N ARG A 1040 -0.66 6.53 20.47
CA ARG A 1040 -2.05 6.41 20.95
C ARG A 1040 -2.60 7.60 21.75
N SER A 1041 -3.88 7.91 21.55
CA SER A 1041 -4.85 8.09 22.64
C SER A 1041 -6.20 7.45 22.26
N MET A 1042 -7.01 7.09 23.25
CA MET A 1042 -8.10 6.12 23.16
C MET A 1042 -9.42 6.77 23.58
N PHE A 1043 -10.46 6.72 22.73
CA PHE A 1043 -11.88 6.77 23.07
C PHE A 1043 -12.70 6.22 21.91
N ASP A 1044 -13.48 5.17 22.15
CA ASP A 1044 -14.56 4.71 21.26
C ASP A 1044 -15.81 5.57 21.47
N VAL A 1045 -16.56 5.87 20.39
CA VAL A 1045 -18.02 5.68 20.28
C VAL A 1045 -18.37 5.50 18.79
N ASP A 1046 -19.17 4.48 18.53
CA ASP A 1046 -20.02 4.06 17.39
C ASP A 1046 -20.27 5.00 16.17
N ASP A 1047 -20.39 4.34 15.01
CA ASP A 1047 -21.15 4.62 13.77
C ASP A 1047 -21.66 6.03 13.43
N GLU A 1048 -21.33 6.51 12.22
CA GLU A 1048 -22.32 6.98 11.22
C GLU A 1048 -21.67 7.22 9.83
N ASP A 1049 -22.51 7.17 8.80
CA ASP A 1049 -22.26 7.22 7.35
C ASP A 1049 -21.21 8.23 6.83
N GLU A 1050 -20.22 7.79 6.04
CA GLU A 1050 -19.49 8.68 5.11
C GLU A 1050 -20.24 8.81 3.78
N GLU A 1051 -21.20 9.74 3.78
CA GLU A 1051 -21.65 10.44 2.57
C GLU A 1051 -20.44 11.06 1.82
N ASP A 1052 -20.61 11.42 0.53
CA ASP A 1052 -19.64 12.29 -0.16
C ASP A 1052 -19.70 13.71 0.45
N ASP A 1053 -18.98 13.90 1.55
CA ASP A 1053 -18.90 15.12 2.38
C ASP A 1053 -18.58 16.39 1.56
N GLY A 1054 -18.00 16.24 0.37
CA GLY A 1054 -17.54 17.35 -0.46
C GLY A 1054 -16.16 17.88 -0.07
N ARG A 1055 -15.49 17.27 0.91
CA ARG A 1055 -14.10 17.53 1.31
C ARG A 1055 -13.12 17.46 0.13
N GLN A 1056 -12.31 18.51 0.00
CA GLN A 1056 -11.26 18.64 -1.00
C GLN A 1056 -10.15 17.58 -0.76
N LYS A 1057 -9.53 17.09 -1.84
CA LYS A 1057 -8.44 16.09 -1.78
C LYS A 1057 -7.12 16.66 -2.34
N VAL A 1058 -6.00 16.21 -1.77
CA VAL A 1058 -4.62 16.54 -2.18
C VAL A 1058 -3.92 15.25 -2.58
N GLU A 1059 -3.50 15.14 -3.85
CA GLU A 1059 -2.73 14.01 -4.36
C GLU A 1059 -1.30 14.45 -4.71
N LEU A 1060 -0.29 13.63 -4.38
CA LEU A 1060 1.05 13.75 -4.95
C LEU A 1060 1.18 12.76 -6.12
N LYS A 1061 1.50 13.25 -7.31
CA LYS A 1061 1.71 12.42 -8.51
C LYS A 1061 3.15 12.53 -8.99
N GLU A 1062 3.70 11.42 -9.48
CA GLU A 1062 4.96 11.45 -10.22
C GLU A 1062 4.61 11.56 -11.71
N ASP A 1063 4.83 12.73 -12.29
CA ASP A 1063 4.60 13.03 -13.70
C ASP A 1063 5.95 13.32 -14.39
N SER A 1064 5.99 13.23 -15.72
CA SER A 1064 7.13 13.73 -16.50
C SER A 1064 7.20 15.25 -16.41
N ILE A 1065 8.42 15.80 -16.31
CA ILE A 1065 8.66 17.25 -16.20
C ILE A 1065 7.99 17.95 -17.39
N SER A 1066 7.02 18.83 -17.13
CA SER A 1066 6.31 19.56 -18.19
C SER A 1066 7.14 20.73 -18.74
N LEU A 1067 6.79 21.22 -19.94
CA LEU A 1067 7.48 22.37 -20.53
C LEU A 1067 7.25 23.65 -19.69
N ASP A 1068 6.10 23.78 -19.04
CA ASP A 1068 5.80 24.86 -18.09
C ASP A 1068 6.65 24.77 -16.81
N GLN A 1069 6.92 23.56 -16.31
CA GLN A 1069 7.86 23.33 -15.20
C GLN A 1069 9.32 23.65 -15.57
N VAL A 1070 9.66 23.81 -16.85
CA VAL A 1070 10.98 24.28 -17.32
C VAL A 1070 11.04 25.82 -17.42
N GLY A 1071 9.89 26.52 -17.35
CA GLY A 1071 9.80 27.99 -17.26
C GLY A 1071 10.68 28.66 -16.18
N PRO A 1072 10.83 28.12 -14.96
CA PRO A 1072 11.72 28.69 -13.94
C PRO A 1072 13.20 28.70 -14.36
N ILE A 1073 13.61 27.75 -15.21
CA ILE A 1073 14.99 27.64 -15.72
C ILE A 1073 15.28 28.78 -16.70
N ARG A 1074 14.28 29.28 -17.44
CA ARG A 1074 14.38 30.49 -18.29
C ARG A 1074 14.75 31.71 -17.43
N ASP A 1075 13.99 31.93 -16.36
CA ASP A 1075 14.09 33.14 -15.54
C ASP A 1075 15.34 33.11 -14.64
N LEU A 1076 15.72 31.93 -14.11
CA LEU A 1076 16.97 31.75 -13.38
C LEU A 1076 18.22 31.80 -14.29
N ALA A 1077 18.13 31.37 -15.56
CA ALA A 1077 19.22 31.55 -16.53
C ALA A 1077 19.45 33.04 -16.85
N CYS A 1078 18.38 33.81 -17.01
CA CYS A 1078 18.45 35.27 -17.09
C CYS A 1078 19.10 35.88 -15.83
N HIS A 1079 18.81 35.36 -14.64
CA HIS A 1079 19.44 35.81 -13.41
C HIS A 1079 20.93 35.44 -13.29
N LEU A 1080 21.32 34.23 -13.72
CA LEU A 1080 22.72 33.83 -13.84
C LEU A 1080 23.48 34.75 -14.81
N ILE A 1081 22.86 35.12 -15.94
CA ILE A 1081 23.44 36.07 -16.91
C ILE A 1081 23.68 37.44 -16.27
N VAL A 1082 22.75 37.94 -15.44
CA VAL A 1082 22.92 39.20 -14.69
C VAL A 1082 24.04 39.07 -13.65
N LEU A 1083 24.10 37.99 -12.87
CA LEU A 1083 25.15 37.75 -11.87
C LEU A 1083 26.54 37.63 -12.50
N ILE A 1084 26.66 36.93 -13.64
CA ILE A 1084 27.90 36.82 -14.41
C ILE A 1084 28.32 38.19 -14.96
N ALA A 1085 27.37 39.01 -15.44
CA ALA A 1085 27.65 40.38 -15.89
C ALA A 1085 28.10 41.30 -14.74
N VAL A 1086 27.52 41.16 -13.54
CA VAL A 1086 27.88 41.94 -12.34
C VAL A 1086 29.25 41.51 -11.78
N SER A 1087 29.53 40.21 -11.69
CA SER A 1087 30.85 39.68 -11.31
C SER A 1087 31.98 40.22 -12.20
N HIS A 1088 31.73 40.33 -13.52
CA HIS A 1088 32.68 40.95 -14.45
C HIS A 1088 32.84 42.48 -14.28
N THR A 1089 31.92 43.18 -13.59
CA THR A 1089 32.09 44.63 -13.30
C THR A 1089 32.93 44.91 -12.05
N THR A 1090 32.90 44.06 -11.02
CA THR A 1090 33.58 44.34 -9.73
C THR A 1090 35.10 44.16 -9.78
N HIS A 1091 35.63 43.31 -10.68
CA HIS A 1091 37.07 43.05 -10.82
C HIS A 1091 37.78 43.82 -11.97
N SER A 1092 37.14 44.84 -12.55
CA SER A 1092 37.52 45.41 -13.86
C SER A 1092 38.12 46.83 -13.79
N THR A 1093 39.43 46.97 -13.96
CA THR A 1093 40.10 48.28 -14.13
C THR A 1093 40.02 48.80 -15.58
N GLY A 1094 39.46 50.00 -15.76
CA GLY A 1094 39.71 50.89 -16.91
C GLY A 1094 39.14 50.49 -18.27
N GLN A 1095 39.66 49.42 -18.90
CA GLN A 1095 39.30 49.03 -20.28
C GLN A 1095 38.16 48.01 -20.34
N THR A 1096 38.13 47.05 -19.42
CA THR A 1096 37.08 46.03 -19.31
C THR A 1096 35.71 46.61 -18.96
N HIS A 1097 35.65 47.80 -18.37
CA HIS A 1097 34.39 48.42 -17.96
C HIS A 1097 33.46 48.72 -19.16
N ARG A 1098 33.99 49.03 -20.35
CA ARG A 1098 33.16 49.17 -21.59
C ARG A 1098 32.62 47.84 -22.09
N HIS A 1099 33.37 46.74 -21.90
CA HIS A 1099 32.93 45.41 -22.30
C HIS A 1099 31.83 44.90 -21.35
N ALA A 1100 32.04 45.09 -20.04
CA ALA A 1100 31.04 44.78 -19.02
C ALA A 1100 29.78 45.66 -19.16
N LYS A 1101 29.90 46.95 -19.51
CA LYS A 1101 28.72 47.80 -19.82
C LYS A 1101 27.96 47.31 -21.04
N ARG A 1102 28.65 46.88 -22.11
CA ARG A 1102 28.02 46.28 -23.30
C ARG A 1102 27.37 44.94 -23.00
N LEU A 1103 27.94 44.12 -22.13
CA LEU A 1103 27.34 42.86 -21.66
C LEU A 1103 26.08 43.12 -20.81
N ALA A 1104 26.11 44.12 -19.92
CA ALA A 1104 24.94 44.53 -19.14
C ALA A 1104 23.83 45.17 -20.00
N GLU A 1105 24.20 45.97 -21.01
CA GLU A 1105 23.26 46.51 -22.01
C GLU A 1105 22.69 45.40 -22.92
N ARG A 1106 23.47 44.36 -23.25
CA ARG A 1106 22.98 43.17 -23.96
C ARG A 1106 22.04 42.31 -23.10
N ALA A 1107 22.39 42.08 -21.83
CA ALA A 1107 21.53 41.35 -20.90
C ALA A 1107 20.16 42.04 -20.75
N ARG A 1108 20.13 43.38 -20.68
CA ARG A 1108 18.91 44.23 -20.69
C ARG A 1108 18.20 44.35 -22.05
N MET A 1109 18.68 43.67 -23.11
CA MET A 1109 17.97 43.53 -24.39
C MET A 1109 17.51 42.09 -24.64
N ILE A 1110 17.94 41.13 -23.81
CA ILE A 1110 17.61 39.71 -23.90
C ILE A 1110 16.56 39.34 -22.83
N ILE A 1111 16.63 40.02 -21.67
CA ILE A 1111 15.52 40.25 -20.74
C ILE A 1111 14.67 41.41 -21.28
#